data_AF-A0A4Q1IKE0-F1
#
_entry.id   AF-A0A4Q1IKE0-F1
#
_cell.length_a   1.000
_cell.length_b   1.000
_cell.length_c   1.000
_cell.angle_alpha   90.00
_cell.angle_beta   90.00
_cell.angle_gamma   90.00
#
_symmetry.space_group_name_H-M   'P 1'
#
loop_
_entity.id
_entity.type
_entity.pdbx_description
1 polymer ?
#
loop_
_entity_poly.entity_id
_entity_poly.type
_entity_poly.pdbx_seq_one_letter_code
_entity_poly.pdbx_strand_id
1 'polypeptide(L)'
;MYKNLTKDIARKNIWTHTINTLTVDKNYSTVITEKELYLYWEYLEHTLKKDKRLNLSSQENIIKQFLDYRKSSLGNSTVEKLKILFFCGPEPENDIEVLLGLGILEENIWAIELDKLNFTSALNIIKHSYPGVKIFKTKIDHIFDVIKIKFDIVYLDYTAPFFSKDQKPYKTTIELFKNNILSDFGVLITNYSEIKPADDNFENYTKIIKEYFNYQTFVHELSEEEGTYLTSPYIEEENFLDIVKSKYKNAYSSFLTHFHLYLAEIITPSFNVFKNKNIQSIFFDDKILKEYLKKVETLDFSDDDDFIKYGDKLMEPESFWFEHFIENIKDLSPNIYGYFKTNKIDSLIQLTNLLKNWYSDKEIFNKETLKYLEEAQSNLIDPRGGLFCDVPMLHLWVNLLINQLGAPYHLNLKKHKRFRYTGNEREMFVDIYTLDKCRYFYDWLPSLSSLPENMLDIAKQLLIRINIDIIRKTTQNYLIDESYQYGNLLCYNDDGVHFLEQLYLEERKVIKSDPYTTDKFIEMFETADFLAQKVADNYFKSFASFIQFHMTYTAHAFVSLKIKKIPEDFKVFGKKFKKYDIENKYNFRYYSNGKHLYYRTKYVLNGSHRFDLMIIKTIKSVFDRYGFDCEIIDRPD
;
A
#
# COMPACT_ATOMS: atom_id res chain seq x y z
N MET A 1 -19.17 -16.50 7.56
CA MET A 1 -19.07 -15.38 6.61
C MET A 1 -20.33 -14.56 6.69
N TYR A 2 -20.21 -13.32 7.20
CA TYR A 2 -21.21 -12.28 7.00
C TYR A 2 -21.27 -11.98 5.50
N LYS A 3 -22.26 -12.53 4.78
CA LYS A 3 -22.35 -12.57 3.31
C LYS A 3 -22.83 -11.23 2.74
N ASN A 4 -22.08 -10.17 3.03
CA ASN A 4 -22.03 -9.02 2.15
C ASN A 4 -21.30 -9.47 0.88
N LEU A 5 -22.07 -9.95 -0.10
CA LEU A 5 -21.57 -10.52 -1.35
C LEU A 5 -20.64 -9.54 -2.08
N THR A 6 -20.91 -8.23 -2.03
CA THR A 6 -20.01 -7.19 -2.54
C THR A 6 -18.66 -7.17 -1.82
N LYS A 7 -18.63 -7.25 -0.49
CA LYS A 7 -17.37 -7.35 0.30
C LYS A 7 -16.62 -8.65 0.00
N ASP A 8 -17.32 -9.76 -0.20
CA ASP A 8 -16.69 -11.05 -0.54
C ASP A 8 -16.10 -11.07 -1.96
N ILE A 9 -16.76 -10.45 -2.94
CA ILE A 9 -16.21 -10.24 -4.29
C ILE A 9 -14.99 -9.31 -4.23
N ALA A 10 -15.09 -8.17 -3.51
CA ALA A 10 -13.96 -7.25 -3.31
C ALA A 10 -12.75 -7.96 -2.69
N ARG A 11 -12.96 -8.74 -1.63
CA ARG A 11 -11.94 -9.55 -0.95
C ARG A 11 -11.27 -10.57 -1.88
N LYS A 12 -12.06 -11.35 -2.63
CA LYS A 12 -11.51 -12.32 -3.59
C LYS A 12 -10.68 -11.62 -4.67
N ASN A 13 -11.14 -10.47 -5.16
CA ASN A 13 -10.42 -9.67 -6.15
C ASN A 13 -9.10 -9.13 -5.58
N ILE A 14 -9.08 -8.63 -4.34
CA ILE A 14 -7.88 -8.17 -3.63
C ILE A 14 -6.84 -9.28 -3.55
N TRP A 15 -7.18 -10.40 -2.91
CA TRP A 15 -6.19 -11.44 -2.61
C TRP A 15 -5.72 -12.18 -3.87
N THR A 16 -6.62 -12.51 -4.79
CA THR A 16 -6.26 -13.18 -6.06
C THR A 16 -5.34 -12.32 -6.92
N HIS A 17 -5.66 -11.03 -7.08
CA HIS A 17 -4.82 -10.11 -7.85
C HIS A 17 -3.44 -9.96 -7.21
N THR A 18 -3.41 -9.75 -5.89
CA THR A 18 -2.17 -9.51 -5.14
C THR A 18 -1.23 -10.71 -5.18
N ILE A 19 -1.74 -11.92 -4.93
CA ILE A 19 -0.92 -13.13 -4.89
C ILE A 19 -0.40 -13.49 -6.28
N ASN A 20 -1.21 -13.37 -7.34
CA ASN A 20 -0.76 -13.58 -8.71
C ASN A 20 0.34 -12.59 -9.12
N THR A 21 0.16 -11.30 -8.78
CA THR A 21 1.12 -10.22 -9.04
C THR A 21 2.51 -10.50 -8.43
N LEU A 22 2.54 -11.06 -7.21
CA LEU A 22 3.79 -11.39 -6.51
C LEU A 22 4.39 -12.75 -6.87
N THR A 23 3.70 -13.58 -7.66
CA THR A 23 4.14 -14.96 -7.98
C THR A 23 4.11 -15.23 -9.49
N VAL A 24 2.97 -15.68 -10.03
CA VAL A 24 2.79 -16.09 -11.43
C VAL A 24 3.18 -14.96 -12.40
N ASP A 25 2.76 -13.73 -12.10
CA ASP A 25 2.98 -12.56 -12.94
C ASP A 25 4.26 -11.79 -12.59
N LYS A 26 5.07 -12.25 -11.62
CA LYS A 26 6.14 -11.43 -10.99
C LYS A 26 7.07 -10.75 -11.99
N ASN A 27 7.55 -11.48 -12.99
CA ASN A 27 8.48 -10.93 -14.01
C ASN A 27 7.88 -9.80 -14.87
N TYR A 28 6.55 -9.74 -14.97
CA TYR A 28 5.78 -8.71 -15.68
C TYR A 28 5.11 -7.71 -14.71
N SER A 29 5.43 -7.80 -13.41
CA SER A 29 4.82 -7.01 -12.34
C SER A 29 5.78 -6.08 -11.61
N THR A 30 7.08 -6.25 -11.81
CA THR A 30 8.10 -5.22 -11.53
C THR A 30 7.89 -3.98 -12.38
N VAL A 31 8.38 -2.82 -11.93
CA VAL A 31 8.31 -1.56 -12.69
C VAL A 31 9.14 -1.62 -13.98
N ILE A 32 10.35 -2.20 -13.91
CA ILE A 32 11.18 -2.44 -15.09
C ILE A 32 11.09 -3.93 -15.47
N THR A 33 10.45 -4.23 -16.60
CA THR A 33 10.38 -5.59 -17.14
C THR A 33 11.51 -5.89 -18.13
N GLU A 34 11.88 -7.17 -18.23
CA GLU A 34 12.84 -7.67 -19.22
C GLU A 34 12.38 -7.36 -20.67
N LYS A 35 11.07 -7.45 -20.93
CA LYS A 35 10.48 -7.12 -22.23
C LYS A 35 10.70 -5.65 -22.61
N GLU A 36 10.47 -4.72 -21.67
CA GLU A 36 10.67 -3.29 -21.93
C GLU A 36 12.14 -2.96 -22.18
N LEU A 37 13.05 -3.48 -21.36
CA LEU A 37 14.50 -3.31 -21.53
C LEU A 37 14.96 -3.73 -22.93
N TYR A 38 14.51 -4.89 -23.41
CA TYR A 38 14.83 -5.36 -24.77
C TYR A 38 14.26 -4.43 -25.86
N LEU A 39 13.00 -4.00 -25.75
CA LEU A 39 12.37 -3.13 -26.76
C LEU A 39 13.04 -1.76 -26.84
N TYR A 40 13.40 -1.16 -25.70
CA TYR A 40 14.24 0.05 -25.66
C TYR A 40 15.59 -0.19 -26.34
N TRP A 41 16.27 -1.29 -26.01
CA TRP A 41 17.59 -1.59 -26.54
C TRP A 41 17.59 -1.83 -28.05
N GLU A 42 16.65 -2.63 -28.57
CA GLU A 42 16.46 -2.88 -30.00
C GLU A 42 16.12 -1.60 -30.77
N TYR A 43 15.24 -0.74 -30.21
CA TYR A 43 14.92 0.54 -30.83
C TYR A 43 16.16 1.45 -30.92
N LEU A 44 16.91 1.58 -29.83
CA LEU A 44 18.14 2.38 -29.80
C LEU A 44 19.17 1.82 -30.79
N GLU A 45 19.37 0.49 -30.83
CA GLU A 45 20.29 -0.15 -31.78
C GLU A 45 19.86 0.08 -33.24
N HIS A 46 18.55 0.00 -33.54
CA HIS A 46 18.02 0.26 -34.89
C HIS A 46 18.14 1.73 -35.31
N THR A 47 17.70 2.66 -34.45
CA THR A 47 17.64 4.09 -34.77
C THR A 47 19.02 4.72 -34.78
N LEU A 48 19.92 4.29 -33.88
CA LEU A 48 21.27 4.83 -33.74
C LEU A 48 22.31 4.11 -34.61
N LYS A 49 21.96 3.02 -35.31
CA LYS A 49 22.84 2.31 -36.27
C LYS A 49 23.47 3.20 -37.36
N LYS A 50 22.88 4.38 -37.62
CA LYS A 50 23.41 5.39 -38.55
C LYS A 50 24.47 6.29 -37.92
N ASP A 51 24.52 6.39 -36.59
CA ASP A 51 25.51 7.17 -35.86
C ASP A 51 26.75 6.33 -35.55
N LYS A 52 27.90 6.73 -36.10
CA LYS A 52 29.18 6.03 -35.94
C LYS A 52 29.70 6.03 -34.50
N ARG A 53 29.11 6.83 -33.59
CA ARG A 53 29.41 6.83 -32.15
C ARG A 53 28.81 5.62 -31.41
N LEU A 54 27.84 4.93 -32.01
CA LEU A 54 26.94 3.99 -31.33
C LEU A 54 26.96 2.57 -31.94
N ASN A 55 28.12 1.92 -31.92
CA ASN A 55 28.21 0.47 -32.22
C ASN A 55 27.74 -0.38 -31.02
N LEU A 56 26.43 -0.41 -30.80
CA LEU A 56 25.80 -1.17 -29.72
C LEU A 56 25.81 -2.68 -29.94
N SER A 57 25.99 -3.16 -31.18
CA SER A 57 26.07 -4.58 -31.51
C SER A 57 27.28 -5.28 -30.86
N SER A 58 28.35 -4.54 -30.54
CA SER A 58 29.47 -5.04 -29.73
C SER A 58 29.23 -5.05 -28.21
N GLN A 59 28.08 -4.56 -27.74
CA GLN A 59 27.79 -4.30 -26.32
C GLN A 59 26.61 -5.10 -25.75
N GLU A 60 26.04 -6.04 -26.50
CA GLU A 60 24.95 -6.94 -26.05
C GLU A 60 25.26 -7.67 -24.72
N ASN A 61 26.53 -7.88 -24.42
CA ASN A 61 26.98 -8.49 -23.17
C ASN A 61 26.56 -7.69 -21.93
N ILE A 62 26.45 -6.36 -22.02
CA ILE A 62 26.14 -5.49 -20.88
C ILE A 62 24.64 -5.54 -20.53
N ILE A 63 23.74 -5.48 -21.52
CA ILE A 63 22.30 -5.71 -21.27
C ILE A 63 22.06 -7.13 -20.74
N LYS A 64 22.75 -8.15 -21.26
CA LYS A 64 22.67 -9.51 -20.72
C LYS A 64 23.12 -9.59 -19.27
N GLN A 65 24.26 -8.99 -18.91
CA GLN A 65 24.74 -8.94 -17.52
C GLN A 65 23.75 -8.25 -16.58
N PHE A 66 23.11 -7.15 -17.02
CA PHE A 66 22.07 -6.48 -16.25
C PHE A 66 20.83 -7.36 -16.05
N LEU A 67 20.39 -8.07 -17.09
CA LEU A 67 19.24 -8.99 -17.01
C LEU A 67 19.52 -10.20 -16.12
N ASP A 68 20.71 -10.80 -16.21
CA ASP A 68 21.17 -11.88 -15.33
C ASP A 68 21.24 -11.40 -13.86
N TYR A 69 21.76 -10.20 -13.61
CA TYR A 69 21.77 -9.56 -12.29
C TYR A 69 20.36 -9.31 -11.77
N ARG A 70 19.47 -8.71 -12.58
CA ARG A 70 18.05 -8.45 -12.23
C ARG A 70 17.32 -9.73 -11.87
N LYS A 71 17.49 -10.80 -12.66
CA LYS A 71 16.89 -12.11 -12.40
C LYS A 71 17.39 -12.71 -11.08
N SER A 72 18.69 -12.59 -10.79
CA SER A 72 19.27 -13.03 -9.52
C SER A 72 18.77 -12.21 -8.32
N SER A 73 18.63 -10.89 -8.48
CA SER A 73 18.18 -9.95 -7.44
C SER A 73 16.70 -10.16 -7.08
N LEU A 74 15.83 -10.33 -8.08
CA LEU A 74 14.40 -10.58 -7.85
C LEU A 74 14.13 -11.94 -7.20
N GLY A 75 14.81 -13.00 -7.65
CA GLY A 75 14.62 -14.36 -7.16
C GLY A 75 13.22 -14.96 -7.38
N ASN A 76 13.06 -16.24 -7.02
CA ASN A 76 11.79 -16.97 -7.19
C ASN A 76 10.87 -16.76 -5.98
N SER A 77 9.69 -16.16 -6.21
CA SER A 77 8.59 -16.11 -5.24
C SER A 77 7.63 -17.27 -5.47
N THR A 78 7.39 -18.08 -4.44
CA THR A 78 6.33 -19.09 -4.42
C THR A 78 5.27 -18.67 -3.40
N VAL A 79 4.00 -19.07 -3.59
CA VAL A 79 2.88 -18.57 -2.78
C VAL A 79 3.09 -18.89 -1.30
N GLU A 80 3.62 -20.07 -0.99
CA GLU A 80 3.84 -20.56 0.36
C GLU A 80 4.80 -19.68 1.17
N LYS A 81 5.66 -18.89 0.50
CA LYS A 81 6.65 -18.00 1.13
C LYS A 81 6.13 -16.59 1.42
N LEU A 82 5.03 -16.17 0.79
CA LEU A 82 4.52 -14.80 0.91
C LEU A 82 4.02 -14.51 2.33
N LYS A 83 4.54 -13.45 2.94
CA LYS A 83 4.19 -13.00 4.30
C LYS A 83 3.17 -11.87 4.25
N ILE A 84 2.08 -12.04 5.00
CA ILE A 84 0.92 -11.16 4.95
C ILE A 84 0.66 -10.53 6.32
N LEU A 85 0.52 -9.21 6.35
CA LEU A 85 0.11 -8.45 7.54
C LEU A 85 -1.22 -7.74 7.25
N PHE A 86 -2.24 -7.94 8.08
CA PHE A 86 -3.54 -7.29 7.87
C PHE A 86 -4.33 -6.98 9.15
N PHE A 87 -5.26 -6.03 9.07
CA PHE A 87 -6.31 -5.88 10.09
C PHE A 87 -7.38 -6.95 9.92
N CYS A 88 -7.60 -7.76 10.94
CA CYS A 88 -8.52 -8.91 10.81
C CYS A 88 -9.96 -8.61 11.24
N GLY A 89 -10.17 -7.55 12.02
CA GLY A 89 -11.47 -7.24 12.60
C GLY A 89 -12.01 -8.38 13.51
N PRO A 90 -13.33 -8.41 13.75
CA PRO A 90 -13.97 -9.49 14.50
C PRO A 90 -14.10 -10.81 13.72
N GLU A 91 -13.94 -10.81 12.38
CA GLU A 91 -14.20 -11.96 11.50
C GLU A 91 -12.97 -12.37 10.65
N PRO A 92 -11.86 -12.78 11.29
CA PRO A 92 -10.60 -13.10 10.61
C PRO A 92 -10.72 -14.22 9.57
N GLU A 93 -11.66 -15.15 9.76
CA GLU A 93 -11.84 -16.32 8.90
C GLU A 93 -12.19 -15.96 7.45
N ASN A 94 -12.86 -14.82 7.24
CA ASN A 94 -13.31 -14.43 5.91
C ASN A 94 -12.12 -14.21 4.96
N ASP A 95 -11.05 -13.62 5.48
CA ASP A 95 -9.82 -13.32 4.75
C ASP A 95 -8.86 -14.52 4.78
N ILE A 96 -8.71 -15.19 5.93
CA ILE A 96 -7.84 -16.38 6.06
C ILE A 96 -8.29 -17.50 5.09
N GLU A 97 -9.58 -17.80 4.95
CA GLU A 97 -10.05 -18.84 4.01
C GLU A 97 -9.67 -18.55 2.55
N VAL A 98 -9.70 -17.27 2.14
CA VAL A 98 -9.29 -16.89 0.78
C VAL A 98 -7.78 -17.03 0.61
N LEU A 99 -6.99 -16.63 1.62
CA LEU A 99 -5.53 -16.75 1.61
C LEU A 99 -5.08 -18.23 1.56
N LEU A 100 -5.65 -19.09 2.41
CA LEU A 100 -5.35 -20.51 2.42
C LEU A 100 -5.81 -21.20 1.12
N GLY A 101 -6.97 -20.82 0.59
CA GLY A 101 -7.48 -21.31 -0.69
C GLY A 101 -6.62 -20.92 -1.90
N LEU A 102 -5.80 -19.88 -1.78
CA LEU A 102 -4.82 -19.47 -2.78
C LEU A 102 -3.43 -20.11 -2.57
N GLY A 103 -3.20 -20.83 -1.47
CA GLY A 103 -1.95 -21.55 -1.18
C GLY A 103 -1.01 -20.88 -0.17
N ILE A 104 -1.45 -19.82 0.52
CA ILE A 104 -0.68 -19.21 1.61
C ILE A 104 -0.62 -20.17 2.81
N LEU A 105 0.53 -20.23 3.50
CA LEU A 105 0.67 -21.00 4.74
C LEU A 105 0.12 -20.19 5.93
N GLU A 106 -0.56 -20.85 6.88
CA GLU A 106 -1.06 -20.19 8.11
C GLU A 106 0.07 -19.48 8.88
N GLU A 107 1.26 -20.08 8.91
CA GLU A 107 2.45 -19.54 9.56
C GLU A 107 2.92 -18.21 8.94
N ASN A 108 2.50 -17.90 7.70
CA ASN A 108 2.84 -16.67 7.00
C ASN A 108 1.72 -15.61 7.02
N ILE A 109 0.76 -15.73 7.94
CA ILE A 109 -0.32 -14.75 8.16
C ILE A 109 -0.19 -14.10 9.55
N TRP A 110 -0.16 -12.76 9.56
CA TRP A 110 -0.13 -11.91 10.74
C TRP A 110 -1.38 -11.02 10.77
N ALA A 111 -2.19 -11.17 11.83
CA ALA A 111 -3.49 -10.53 12.03
C ALA A 111 -3.42 -9.54 13.20
N ILE A 112 -3.85 -8.29 12.99
CA ILE A 112 -3.82 -7.23 14.01
C ILE A 112 -5.25 -6.80 14.35
N GLU A 113 -5.54 -6.66 15.64
CA GLU A 113 -6.78 -6.07 16.16
C GLU A 113 -6.49 -5.34 17.48
N LEU A 114 -7.00 -4.11 17.61
CA LEU A 114 -6.80 -3.26 18.77
C LEU A 114 -7.93 -3.42 19.79
N ASP A 115 -9.18 -3.53 19.33
CA ASP A 115 -10.34 -3.59 20.21
C ASP A 115 -10.34 -4.89 21.04
N LYS A 116 -10.75 -4.79 22.31
CA LYS A 116 -10.74 -5.92 23.23
C LYS A 116 -11.79 -6.97 22.88
N LEU A 117 -12.97 -6.58 22.43
CA LEU A 117 -14.07 -7.49 22.14
C LEU A 117 -13.82 -8.21 20.81
N ASN A 118 -13.50 -7.47 19.76
CA ASN A 118 -13.13 -8.02 18.45
C ASN A 118 -11.92 -8.95 18.57
N PHE A 119 -10.84 -8.53 19.25
CA PHE A 119 -9.66 -9.38 19.45
C PHE A 119 -10.01 -10.69 20.16
N THR A 120 -10.90 -10.66 21.17
CA THR A 120 -11.29 -11.87 21.89
C THR A 120 -12.08 -12.83 21.00
N SER A 121 -12.98 -12.31 20.15
CA SER A 121 -13.72 -13.09 19.15
C SER A 121 -12.78 -13.70 18.10
N ALA A 122 -11.90 -12.89 17.52
CA ALA A 122 -10.92 -13.29 16.52
C ALA A 122 -9.91 -14.31 17.06
N LEU A 123 -9.38 -14.09 18.27
CA LEU A 123 -8.44 -15.01 18.94
C LEU A 123 -9.04 -16.39 19.15
N ASN A 124 -10.30 -16.49 19.59
CA ASN A 124 -10.94 -17.79 19.80
C ASN A 124 -11.11 -18.58 18.49
N ILE A 125 -11.44 -17.90 17.38
CA ILE A 125 -11.46 -18.54 16.06
C ILE A 125 -10.08 -18.99 15.65
N ILE A 126 -9.09 -18.09 15.65
CA ILE A 126 -7.73 -18.37 15.16
C ILE A 126 -7.10 -19.50 15.96
N LYS A 127 -7.11 -19.41 17.29
CA LYS A 127 -6.51 -20.39 18.20
C LYS A 127 -7.02 -21.83 18.02
N HIS A 128 -8.23 -22.01 17.49
CA HIS A 128 -8.85 -23.33 17.36
C HIS A 128 -9.00 -23.79 15.91
N SER A 129 -9.17 -22.87 14.97
CA SER A 129 -9.48 -23.16 13.56
C SER A 129 -8.29 -22.88 12.62
N TYR A 130 -7.35 -22.03 13.02
CA TYR A 130 -6.19 -21.56 12.23
C TYR A 130 -4.93 -21.41 13.10
N PRO A 131 -4.45 -22.49 13.75
CA PRO A 131 -3.44 -22.40 14.81
C PRO A 131 -2.07 -21.86 14.37
N GLY A 132 -1.74 -21.83 13.07
CA GLY A 132 -0.48 -21.25 12.58
C GLY A 132 -0.50 -19.71 12.47
N VAL A 133 -1.70 -19.12 12.38
CA VAL A 133 -1.91 -17.67 12.18
C VAL A 133 -1.57 -16.89 13.45
N LYS A 134 -0.78 -15.83 13.29
CA LYS A 134 -0.29 -15.01 14.40
C LYS A 134 -1.21 -13.81 14.61
N ILE A 135 -1.93 -13.77 15.74
CA ILE A 135 -2.78 -12.61 16.09
C ILE A 135 -2.21 -11.81 17.26
N PHE A 136 -2.21 -10.48 17.15
CA PHE A 136 -1.68 -9.57 18.17
C PHE A 136 -2.70 -8.50 18.59
N LYS A 137 -2.82 -8.28 19.90
CA LYS A 137 -3.66 -7.21 20.46
C LYS A 137 -2.87 -5.91 20.65
N THR A 138 -2.74 -5.12 19.60
CA THR A 138 -2.04 -3.83 19.63
C THR A 138 -2.43 -2.98 18.44
N LYS A 139 -1.99 -1.73 18.42
CA LYS A 139 -1.90 -0.99 17.16
C LYS A 139 -0.76 -1.56 16.32
N ILE A 140 -0.89 -1.46 14.99
CA ILE A 140 0.06 -2.01 14.03
C ILE A 140 1.37 -1.21 13.97
N ASP A 141 1.34 0.10 14.23
CA ASP A 141 2.53 0.96 14.32
C ASP A 141 3.50 0.47 15.40
N HIS A 142 3.00 0.03 16.56
CA HIS A 142 3.85 -0.55 17.60
C HIS A 142 4.52 -1.88 17.19
N ILE A 143 4.00 -2.58 16.17
CA ILE A 143 4.63 -3.80 15.65
C ILE A 143 5.78 -3.45 14.72
N PHE A 144 5.67 -2.35 13.97
CA PHE A 144 6.72 -1.88 13.08
C PHE A 144 8.03 -1.57 13.83
N ASP A 145 7.94 -1.03 15.05
CA ASP A 145 9.10 -0.75 15.91
C ASP A 145 9.82 -2.02 16.42
N VAL A 146 9.13 -3.17 16.46
CA VAL A 146 9.60 -4.41 17.11
C VAL A 146 10.00 -5.46 16.08
N ILE A 147 9.31 -5.50 14.94
CA ILE A 147 9.43 -6.57 13.96
C ILE A 147 10.59 -6.33 12.99
N LYS A 148 11.43 -7.35 12.79
CA LYS A 148 12.60 -7.29 11.89
C LYS A 148 12.40 -8.03 10.57
N ILE A 149 11.18 -8.52 10.31
CA ILE A 149 10.84 -9.15 9.02
C ILE A 149 10.10 -8.13 8.16
N LYS A 150 10.40 -8.13 6.86
CA LYS A 150 9.56 -7.51 5.84
C LYS A 150 8.37 -8.41 5.52
N PHE A 151 7.29 -7.79 5.06
CA PHE A 151 6.06 -8.42 4.58
C PHE A 151 5.91 -8.23 3.08
N ASP A 152 5.53 -9.27 2.37
CA ASP A 152 5.28 -9.18 0.93
C ASP A 152 3.94 -8.50 0.63
N ILE A 153 2.98 -8.62 1.55
CA ILE A 153 1.67 -7.99 1.46
C ILE A 153 1.31 -7.32 2.79
N VAL A 154 0.89 -6.06 2.74
CA VAL A 154 0.27 -5.37 3.89
C VAL A 154 -1.12 -4.86 3.50
N TYR A 155 -2.16 -5.22 4.27
CA TYR A 155 -3.54 -4.78 4.03
C TYR A 155 -4.09 -3.94 5.19
N LEU A 156 -4.26 -2.66 4.91
CA LEU A 156 -4.84 -1.66 5.82
C LEU A 156 -6.35 -1.52 5.56
N ASP A 157 -7.17 -2.48 6.04
CA ASP A 157 -8.65 -2.43 5.98
C ASP A 157 -9.23 -1.43 7.02
N TYR A 158 -9.13 -0.12 6.76
CA TYR A 158 -9.71 0.90 7.63
C TYR A 158 -11.19 1.16 7.31
N THR A 159 -12.02 1.14 8.35
CA THR A 159 -13.46 1.47 8.27
C THR A 159 -13.75 2.96 8.37
N ALA A 160 -12.71 3.81 8.33
CA ALA A 160 -12.77 5.25 8.53
C ALA A 160 -12.03 6.01 7.42
N PRO A 161 -12.23 7.34 7.31
CA PRO A 161 -11.49 8.18 6.37
C PRO A 161 -9.99 8.28 6.74
N PHE A 162 -9.15 8.59 5.75
CA PHE A 162 -7.69 8.57 5.87
C PHE A 162 -7.11 9.50 6.96
N PHE A 163 -7.67 10.70 7.11
CA PHE A 163 -7.33 11.66 8.18
C PHE A 163 -8.32 11.62 9.36
N SER A 164 -8.98 10.49 9.60
CA SER A 164 -9.88 10.33 10.76
C SER A 164 -9.18 10.60 12.09
N LYS A 165 -9.89 11.27 13.00
CA LYS A 165 -9.36 11.71 14.31
C LYS A 165 -9.04 10.54 15.24
N ASP A 166 -9.79 9.43 15.16
CA ASP A 166 -9.66 8.31 16.09
C ASP A 166 -8.68 7.24 15.59
N GLN A 167 -8.91 6.70 14.38
CA GLN A 167 -8.10 5.62 13.80
C GLN A 167 -6.75 6.11 13.24
N LYS A 168 -6.67 7.39 12.82
CA LYS A 168 -5.47 8.06 12.27
C LYS A 168 -4.68 7.27 11.18
N PRO A 169 -5.34 6.73 10.13
CA PRO A 169 -4.66 5.89 9.12
C PRO A 169 -3.38 6.46 8.49
N TYR A 170 -3.34 7.78 8.26
CA TYR A 170 -2.14 8.46 7.75
C TYR A 170 -0.88 8.19 8.57
N LYS A 171 -0.98 8.08 9.91
CA LYS A 171 0.17 7.81 10.77
C LYS A 171 0.71 6.41 10.55
N THR A 172 -0.16 5.41 10.55
CA THR A 172 0.21 4.03 10.26
C THR A 172 0.86 3.89 8.89
N THR A 173 0.34 4.59 7.88
CA THR A 173 0.91 4.58 6.52
C THR A 173 2.33 5.18 6.50
N ILE A 174 2.54 6.29 7.20
CA ILE A 174 3.86 6.94 7.34
C ILE A 174 4.84 6.04 8.10
N GLU A 175 4.44 5.45 9.23
CA GLU A 175 5.29 4.56 10.02
C GLU A 175 5.60 3.24 9.29
N LEU A 176 4.71 2.73 8.42
CA LEU A 176 4.94 1.54 7.59
C LEU A 176 6.15 1.75 6.66
N PHE A 177 6.16 2.89 5.94
CA PHE A 177 7.24 3.22 5.02
C PHE A 177 8.54 3.59 5.76
N LYS A 178 8.44 4.42 6.81
CA LYS A 178 9.56 4.87 7.66
C LYS A 178 10.29 3.73 8.38
N ASN A 179 9.60 2.64 8.70
CA ASN A 179 10.20 1.42 9.26
C ASN A 179 10.50 0.33 8.21
N ASN A 180 10.33 0.64 6.92
CA ASN A 180 10.67 -0.22 5.79
C ASN A 180 10.04 -1.64 5.86
N ILE A 181 8.75 -1.68 6.21
CA ILE A 181 8.02 -2.90 6.58
C ILE A 181 7.62 -3.76 5.38
N LEU A 182 7.37 -3.16 4.21
CA LEU A 182 7.07 -3.89 2.98
C LEU A 182 8.36 -4.53 2.40
N SER A 183 8.22 -5.62 1.65
CA SER A 183 9.31 -6.24 0.89
C SER A 183 9.78 -5.34 -0.26
N ASP A 184 10.97 -5.62 -0.80
CA ASP A 184 11.54 -4.77 -1.87
C ASP A 184 10.76 -4.86 -3.19
N PHE A 185 9.96 -5.92 -3.38
CA PHE A 185 8.89 -5.99 -4.37
C PHE A 185 7.65 -6.58 -3.70
N GLY A 186 6.69 -5.71 -3.37
CA GLY A 186 5.58 -6.01 -2.45
C GLY A 186 4.31 -5.26 -2.79
N VAL A 187 3.22 -5.62 -2.11
CA VAL A 187 1.91 -5.01 -2.33
C VAL A 187 1.34 -4.38 -1.07
N LEU A 188 1.07 -3.08 -1.14
CA LEU A 188 0.27 -2.37 -0.14
C LEU A 188 -1.18 -2.32 -0.61
N ILE A 189 -2.10 -2.84 0.19
CA ILE A 189 -3.54 -2.70 -0.04
C ILE A 189 -4.05 -1.70 1.00
N THR A 190 -4.81 -0.71 0.57
CA THR A 190 -5.46 0.26 1.47
C THR A 190 -6.95 0.32 1.20
N ASN A 191 -7.75 0.38 2.26
CA ASN A 191 -9.17 0.61 2.19
C ASN A 191 -9.56 1.76 3.12
N TYR A 192 -10.35 2.72 2.62
CA TYR A 192 -10.83 3.86 3.41
C TYR A 192 -12.31 4.12 3.16
N SER A 193 -13.05 4.55 4.17
CA SER A 193 -14.44 4.97 3.97
C SER A 193 -14.53 6.34 3.29
N GLU A 194 -15.63 6.56 2.57
CA GLU A 194 -16.04 7.90 2.15
C GLU A 194 -16.39 8.80 3.35
N ILE A 195 -16.31 10.10 3.12
CA ILE A 195 -16.98 11.13 3.93
C ILE A 195 -18.15 11.63 3.11
N LYS A 196 -19.33 11.67 3.72
CA LYS A 196 -20.57 12.13 3.09
C LYS A 196 -20.78 13.62 3.41
N PRO A 197 -21.49 14.38 2.57
CA PRO A 197 -21.87 15.77 2.88
C PRO A 197 -22.63 15.97 4.20
N ALA A 198 -23.24 14.90 4.73
CA ALA A 198 -23.94 14.89 6.02
C ALA A 198 -23.03 14.61 7.24
N ASP A 199 -21.73 14.36 7.05
CA ASP A 199 -20.77 14.19 8.15
C ASP A 199 -20.25 15.56 8.62
N ASP A 200 -20.25 15.82 9.93
CA ASP A 200 -19.83 17.10 10.54
C ASP A 200 -18.44 17.61 10.10
N ASN A 201 -17.54 16.69 9.71
CA ASN A 201 -16.18 17.01 9.31
C ASN A 201 -16.01 17.20 7.78
N PHE A 202 -17.07 17.05 6.97
CA PHE A 202 -17.00 17.10 5.50
C PHE A 202 -16.36 18.40 4.99
N GLU A 203 -16.85 19.56 5.42
CA GLU A 203 -16.33 20.86 4.97
C GLU A 203 -14.83 21.03 5.28
N ASN A 204 -14.40 20.66 6.49
CA ASN A 204 -12.99 20.75 6.87
C ASN A 204 -12.11 19.80 6.06
N TYR A 205 -12.61 18.60 5.76
CA TYR A 205 -11.89 17.62 4.97
C TYR A 205 -11.79 18.02 3.50
N THR A 206 -12.84 18.64 2.96
CA THR A 206 -12.84 19.23 1.61
C THR A 206 -11.83 20.36 1.50
N LYS A 207 -11.71 21.22 2.52
CA LYS A 207 -10.65 22.24 2.59
C LYS A 207 -9.25 21.63 2.63
N ILE A 208 -9.02 20.58 3.41
CA ILE A 208 -7.73 19.86 3.41
C ILE A 208 -7.39 19.29 2.02
N ILE A 209 -8.38 18.78 1.27
CA ILE A 209 -8.17 18.30 -0.11
C ILE A 209 -7.91 19.47 -1.07
N LYS A 210 -8.59 20.62 -0.94
CA LYS A 210 -8.28 21.85 -1.68
C LYS A 210 -6.82 22.25 -1.45
N GLU A 211 -6.39 22.37 -0.19
CA GLU A 211 -5.02 22.76 0.14
C GLU A 211 -3.97 21.77 -0.38
N TYR A 212 -4.31 20.47 -0.45
CA TYR A 212 -3.41 19.45 -1.01
C TYR A 212 -3.15 19.63 -2.51
N PHE A 213 -4.14 20.09 -3.26
CA PHE A 213 -4.04 20.32 -4.71
C PHE A 213 -3.83 21.80 -5.07
N ASN A 214 -3.56 22.67 -4.09
CA ASN A 214 -3.51 24.13 -4.30
C ASN A 214 -2.33 24.60 -5.17
N TYR A 215 -1.28 23.80 -5.25
CA TYR A 215 -0.08 24.06 -6.07
C TYR A 215 0.38 22.78 -6.79
N GLN A 216 -0.53 21.82 -7.00
CA GLN A 216 -0.24 20.46 -7.46
C GLN A 216 -1.34 20.01 -8.43
N THR A 217 -0.95 19.37 -9.53
CA THR A 217 -1.89 18.90 -10.57
C THR A 217 -2.84 17.83 -10.04
N PHE A 218 -4.09 17.83 -10.52
CA PHE A 218 -5.00 16.71 -10.28
C PHE A 218 -4.64 15.49 -11.14
N VAL A 219 -4.63 14.32 -10.51
CA VAL A 219 -4.44 13.03 -11.20
C VAL A 219 -5.64 12.62 -12.08
N HIS A 220 -6.81 13.22 -11.84
CA HIS A 220 -8.03 13.03 -12.63
C HIS A 220 -8.52 14.39 -13.14
N GLU A 221 -8.95 14.46 -14.40
CA GLU A 221 -9.45 15.70 -15.00
C GLU A 221 -10.65 16.25 -14.23
N LEU A 222 -10.59 17.56 -13.97
CA LEU A 222 -11.64 18.33 -13.30
C LEU A 222 -12.36 19.30 -14.27
N SER A 223 -11.88 19.45 -15.49
CA SER A 223 -12.59 20.07 -16.62
C SER A 223 -13.71 19.16 -17.16
N GLU A 224 -14.50 19.67 -18.11
CA GLU A 224 -15.30 18.86 -19.06
C GLU A 224 -14.66 18.81 -20.46
N GLU A 225 -13.61 19.60 -20.68
CA GLU A 225 -12.73 19.53 -21.85
C GLU A 225 -11.71 18.41 -21.65
N GLU A 226 -11.69 17.44 -22.57
CA GLU A 226 -10.74 16.32 -22.58
C GLU A 226 -9.29 16.84 -22.71
N GLY A 227 -8.40 16.39 -21.83
CA GLY A 227 -6.97 16.71 -21.84
C GLY A 227 -6.54 17.87 -20.94
N THR A 228 -7.48 18.59 -20.32
CA THR A 228 -7.16 19.79 -19.52
C THR A 228 -6.98 19.46 -18.02
N TYR A 229 -5.77 19.03 -17.66
CA TYR A 229 -5.39 18.88 -16.25
C TYR A 229 -5.41 20.24 -15.53
N LEU A 230 -6.27 20.39 -14.52
CA LEU A 230 -6.27 21.60 -13.68
C LEU A 230 -5.01 21.60 -12.80
N THR A 231 -4.10 22.52 -13.10
CA THR A 231 -3.12 23.04 -12.15
C THR A 231 -3.75 24.25 -11.46
N SER A 232 -3.87 24.19 -10.14
CA SER A 232 -4.51 25.23 -9.32
C SER A 232 -3.97 26.67 -9.50
N PRO A 233 -2.68 26.97 -9.81
CA PRO A 233 -2.23 28.36 -10.09
C PRO A 233 -3.00 29.14 -11.17
N TYR A 234 -3.78 28.48 -12.03
CA TYR A 234 -4.59 29.15 -13.07
C TYR A 234 -6.05 29.42 -12.66
N ILE A 235 -6.46 29.15 -11.42
CA ILE A 235 -7.84 29.32 -10.94
C ILE A 235 -7.86 30.25 -9.71
N GLU A 236 -8.70 31.28 -9.74
CA GLU A 236 -8.98 32.13 -8.58
C GLU A 236 -9.49 31.29 -7.40
N GLU A 237 -8.87 31.42 -6.21
CA GLU A 237 -9.06 30.49 -5.08
C GLU A 237 -10.51 30.22 -4.68
N GLU A 238 -11.39 31.23 -4.80
CA GLU A 238 -12.81 31.10 -4.44
C GLU A 238 -13.54 30.09 -5.34
N ASN A 239 -13.21 30.04 -6.63
CA ASN A 239 -13.80 29.08 -7.58
C ASN A 239 -13.29 27.65 -7.33
N PHE A 240 -12.05 27.51 -6.83
CA PHE A 240 -11.41 26.21 -6.73
C PHE A 240 -12.02 25.29 -5.65
N LEU A 241 -12.40 25.85 -4.49
CA LEU A 241 -13.06 25.07 -3.43
C LEU A 241 -14.40 24.47 -3.91
N ASP A 242 -15.14 25.19 -4.74
CA ASP A 242 -16.44 24.73 -5.26
C ASP A 242 -16.29 23.68 -6.38
N ILE A 243 -15.20 23.73 -7.16
CA ILE A 243 -14.80 22.63 -8.06
C ILE A 243 -14.49 21.37 -7.23
N VAL A 244 -13.70 21.49 -6.15
CA VAL A 244 -13.39 20.34 -5.27
C VAL A 244 -14.65 19.81 -4.58
N LYS A 245 -15.61 20.66 -4.19
CA LYS A 245 -16.91 20.24 -3.63
C LYS A 245 -17.78 19.49 -4.65
N SER A 246 -17.93 20.04 -5.86
CA SER A 246 -18.78 19.44 -6.91
C SER A 246 -18.22 18.10 -7.41
N LYS A 247 -16.89 17.97 -7.53
CA LYS A 247 -16.20 16.73 -7.92
C LYS A 247 -15.56 15.97 -6.75
N TYR A 248 -16.08 16.12 -5.51
CA TYR A 248 -15.48 15.60 -4.28
C TYR A 248 -15.07 14.12 -4.32
N LYS A 249 -15.90 13.24 -4.90
CA LYS A 249 -15.56 11.80 -4.99
C LYS A 249 -14.32 11.55 -5.83
N ASN A 250 -14.11 12.31 -6.89
CA ASN A 250 -12.94 12.20 -7.75
C ASN A 250 -11.73 12.86 -7.08
N ALA A 251 -11.88 14.03 -6.46
CA ALA A 251 -10.83 14.69 -5.70
C ALA A 251 -10.32 13.82 -4.52
N TYR A 252 -11.21 13.24 -3.71
CA TYR A 252 -10.85 12.30 -2.64
C TYR A 252 -10.23 11.01 -3.19
N SER A 253 -10.77 10.48 -4.30
CA SER A 253 -10.20 9.31 -4.98
C SER A 253 -8.74 9.53 -5.40
N SER A 254 -8.44 10.68 -6.02
CA SER A 254 -7.10 11.08 -6.44
C SER A 254 -6.18 11.37 -5.24
N PHE A 255 -6.67 12.13 -4.26
CA PHE A 255 -5.95 12.42 -3.01
C PHE A 255 -5.45 11.14 -2.34
N LEU A 256 -6.33 10.13 -2.18
CA LEU A 256 -5.96 8.86 -1.58
C LEU A 256 -4.81 8.20 -2.33
N THR A 257 -4.87 8.10 -3.66
CA THR A 257 -3.80 7.47 -4.44
C THR A 257 -2.51 8.29 -4.41
N HIS A 258 -2.58 9.58 -4.75
CA HIS A 258 -1.41 10.46 -4.84
C HIS A 258 -0.66 10.55 -3.50
N PHE A 259 -1.36 10.68 -2.37
CA PHE A 259 -0.72 10.81 -1.06
C PHE A 259 0.10 9.57 -0.68
N HIS A 260 -0.38 8.37 -1.01
CA HIS A 260 0.37 7.13 -0.75
C HIS A 260 1.61 7.01 -1.63
N LEU A 261 1.51 7.42 -2.90
CA LEU A 261 2.64 7.41 -3.83
C LEU A 261 3.69 8.45 -3.47
N TYR A 262 3.28 9.67 -3.13
CA TYR A 262 4.19 10.72 -2.69
C TYR A 262 4.91 10.35 -1.39
N LEU A 263 4.21 9.66 -0.48
CA LEU A 263 4.86 9.03 0.67
C LEU A 263 5.90 7.99 0.24
N ALA A 264 5.51 7.05 -0.61
CA ALA A 264 6.29 5.88 -1.01
C ALA A 264 7.55 6.23 -1.83
N GLU A 265 7.45 7.23 -2.70
CA GLU A 265 8.45 7.57 -3.72
C GLU A 265 9.28 8.81 -3.38
N ILE A 266 8.71 9.83 -2.73
CA ILE A 266 9.43 11.08 -2.40
C ILE A 266 9.79 11.14 -0.90
N ILE A 267 8.80 10.99 -0.01
CA ILE A 267 9.03 11.22 1.43
C ILE A 267 9.85 10.07 2.07
N THR A 268 9.66 8.83 1.62
CA THR A 268 10.38 7.64 2.11
C THR A 268 11.89 7.70 1.89
N PRO A 269 12.42 7.93 0.67
CA PRO A 269 13.87 8.05 0.50
C PRO A 269 14.43 9.26 1.26
N SER A 270 13.70 10.38 1.30
CA SER A 270 14.09 11.57 2.07
C SER A 270 14.27 11.27 3.56
N PHE A 271 13.38 10.49 4.16
CA PHE A 271 13.53 9.98 5.53
C PHE A 271 14.78 9.10 5.70
N ASN A 272 15.01 8.18 4.77
CA ASN A 272 16.10 7.20 4.88
C ASN A 272 17.48 7.85 4.69
N VAL A 273 17.58 8.88 3.84
CA VAL A 273 18.79 9.64 3.57
C VAL A 273 19.04 10.72 4.63
N PHE A 274 18.15 11.71 4.76
CA PHE A 274 18.45 12.95 5.50
C PHE A 274 18.22 12.87 7.01
N LYS A 275 17.62 11.78 7.52
CA LYS A 275 17.59 11.51 8.98
C LYS A 275 18.99 11.29 9.56
N ASN A 276 19.96 10.85 8.74
CA ASN A 276 21.35 10.65 9.14
C ASN A 276 22.24 11.78 8.61
N LYS A 277 22.75 12.62 9.52
CA LYS A 277 23.62 13.77 9.17
C LYS A 277 24.88 13.38 8.38
N ASN A 278 25.46 12.20 8.65
CA ASN A 278 26.67 11.75 7.94
C ASN A 278 26.37 11.34 6.49
N ILE A 279 25.11 11.00 6.18
CA ILE A 279 24.66 10.76 4.81
C ILE A 279 24.22 12.08 4.17
N GLN A 280 23.57 12.98 4.93
CA GLN A 280 23.24 14.34 4.48
C GLN A 280 24.49 15.12 4.01
N SER A 281 25.63 14.99 4.69
CA SER A 281 26.90 15.64 4.31
C SER A 281 27.52 15.12 3.01
N ILE A 282 27.01 14.03 2.42
CA ILE A 282 27.34 13.64 1.05
C ILE A 282 26.74 14.66 0.06
N PHE A 283 25.55 15.17 0.35
CA PHE A 283 24.83 16.07 -0.56
C PHE A 283 25.16 17.54 -0.29
N PHE A 284 25.27 17.94 0.97
CA PHE A 284 25.35 19.35 1.38
C PHE A 284 26.64 19.72 2.12
N ASP A 285 27.06 20.97 2.01
CA ASP A 285 27.97 21.58 2.98
C ASP A 285 27.19 21.93 4.26
N ASP A 286 27.56 21.27 5.36
CA ASP A 286 26.86 21.33 6.64
C ASP A 286 26.85 22.74 7.26
N LYS A 287 27.76 23.63 6.86
CA LYS A 287 27.80 25.03 7.32
C LYS A 287 26.91 25.90 6.42
N ILE A 288 27.13 25.85 5.10
CA ILE A 288 26.40 26.68 4.14
C ILE A 288 24.90 26.39 4.20
N LEU A 289 24.50 25.11 4.29
CA LEU A 289 23.10 24.72 4.43
C LEU A 289 22.44 25.32 5.69
N LYS A 290 23.14 25.41 6.82
CA LYS A 290 22.59 26.02 8.04
C LYS A 290 22.43 27.53 7.92
N GLU A 291 23.36 28.19 7.22
CA GLU A 291 23.28 29.63 6.93
C GLU A 291 22.14 29.92 5.95
N TYR A 292 21.98 29.10 4.90
CA TYR A 292 20.88 29.14 3.93
C TYR A 292 19.50 28.94 4.59
N LEU A 293 19.30 27.84 5.33
CA LEU A 293 17.99 27.55 5.95
C LEU A 293 17.59 28.64 6.95
N LYS A 294 18.54 29.20 7.69
CA LYS A 294 18.29 30.34 8.57
C LYS A 294 17.89 31.60 7.78
N LYS A 295 18.51 31.86 6.63
CA LYS A 295 18.16 32.98 5.75
C LYS A 295 16.75 32.85 5.18
N VAL A 296 16.35 31.66 4.73
CA VAL A 296 14.96 31.37 4.30
C VAL A 296 13.95 31.61 5.44
N GLU A 297 14.26 31.20 6.67
CA GLU A 297 13.39 31.45 7.84
C GLU A 297 13.26 32.94 8.22
N THR A 298 14.27 33.76 7.92
CA THR A 298 14.32 35.19 8.26
C THR A 298 14.38 36.09 7.01
N LEU A 299 13.72 35.69 5.93
CA LEU A 299 13.80 36.36 4.64
C LEU A 299 13.29 37.81 4.74
N ASP A 300 14.12 38.78 4.32
CA ASP A 300 13.72 40.17 4.19
C ASP A 300 13.19 40.40 2.76
N PHE A 301 11.87 40.56 2.66
CA PHE A 301 11.17 40.83 1.40
C PHE A 301 11.46 42.21 0.79
N SER A 302 12.21 43.07 1.49
CA SER A 302 12.63 44.39 1.00
C SER A 302 14.06 44.44 0.46
N ASP A 303 14.80 43.34 0.55
CA ASP A 303 16.13 43.17 -0.03
C ASP A 303 16.03 42.30 -1.29
N ASP A 304 16.19 42.91 -2.47
CA ASP A 304 16.06 42.24 -3.76
C ASP A 304 17.08 41.08 -3.92
N ASP A 305 18.30 41.21 -3.37
CA ASP A 305 19.35 40.18 -3.49
C ASP A 305 19.04 38.97 -2.61
N ASP A 306 18.55 39.20 -1.39
CA ASP A 306 18.08 38.14 -0.48
C ASP A 306 16.81 37.48 -1.05
N PHE A 307 15.87 38.25 -1.61
CA PHE A 307 14.64 37.71 -2.21
C PHE A 307 14.92 36.86 -3.46
N ILE A 308 15.83 37.29 -4.35
CA ILE A 308 16.24 36.51 -5.52
C ILE A 308 16.95 35.21 -5.11
N LYS A 309 17.70 35.20 -4.01
CA LYS A 309 18.51 34.03 -3.60
C LYS A 309 17.78 33.02 -2.70
N TYR A 310 16.79 33.45 -1.92
CA TYR A 310 16.11 32.62 -0.92
C TYR A 310 14.58 32.59 -1.09
N GLY A 311 14.05 33.27 -2.11
CA GLY A 311 12.61 33.43 -2.37
C GLY A 311 11.98 32.35 -3.25
N ASP A 312 12.74 31.38 -3.81
CA ASP A 312 12.24 30.32 -4.71
C ASP A 312 10.97 29.63 -4.19
N LYS A 313 10.89 29.36 -2.89
CA LYS A 313 9.71 28.75 -2.25
C LYS A 313 8.42 29.57 -2.41
N LEU A 314 8.52 30.88 -2.54
CA LEU A 314 7.40 31.80 -2.71
C LEU A 314 7.12 32.09 -4.19
N MET A 315 8.17 32.09 -5.03
CA MET A 315 8.11 32.37 -6.46
C MET A 315 7.67 31.17 -7.30
N GLU A 316 7.99 29.95 -6.85
CA GLU A 316 7.62 28.68 -7.47
C GLU A 316 6.85 27.79 -6.47
N PRO A 317 5.64 28.18 -6.03
CA PRO A 317 4.91 27.42 -5.02
C PRO A 317 4.57 25.98 -5.47
N GLU A 318 4.56 25.70 -6.77
CA GLU A 318 4.43 24.36 -7.34
C GLU A 318 5.66 23.47 -7.04
N SER A 319 6.88 24.02 -7.14
CA SER A 319 8.13 23.31 -6.79
C SER A 319 8.18 22.91 -5.30
N PHE A 320 7.42 23.61 -4.44
CA PHE A 320 7.39 23.42 -2.98
C PHE A 320 5.98 23.04 -2.44
N TRP A 321 5.09 22.54 -3.30
CA TRP A 321 3.65 22.41 -3.02
C TRP A 321 3.32 21.66 -1.72
N PHE A 322 4.05 20.59 -1.38
CA PHE A 322 3.76 19.79 -0.18
C PHE A 322 4.14 20.54 1.12
N GLU A 323 5.13 21.43 1.07
CA GLU A 323 5.46 22.29 2.21
C GLU A 323 4.38 23.35 2.43
N HIS A 324 3.90 23.96 1.35
CA HIS A 324 2.75 24.86 1.39
C HIS A 324 1.48 24.16 1.89
N PHE A 325 1.21 22.93 1.43
CA PHE A 325 0.13 22.10 1.97
C PHE A 325 0.26 21.91 3.49
N ILE A 326 1.45 21.59 4.01
CA ILE A 326 1.67 21.43 5.47
C ILE A 326 1.34 22.74 6.20
N GLU A 327 1.86 23.88 5.76
CA GLU A 327 1.60 25.16 6.42
C GLU A 327 0.12 25.58 6.32
N ASN A 328 -0.52 25.42 5.17
CA ASN A 328 -1.92 25.79 4.97
C ASN A 328 -2.90 24.96 5.83
N ILE A 329 -2.56 23.70 6.15
CA ILE A 329 -3.39 22.88 7.06
C ILE A 329 -3.11 23.13 8.55
N LYS A 330 -2.21 24.06 8.92
CA LYS A 330 -1.84 24.35 10.31
C LYS A 330 -3.05 24.63 11.21
N ASP A 331 -3.93 25.53 10.78
CA ASP A 331 -5.13 25.92 11.53
C ASP A 331 -6.34 25.03 11.20
N LEU A 332 -6.42 24.49 9.97
CA LEU A 332 -7.46 23.55 9.53
C LEU A 332 -7.36 22.17 10.24
N SER A 333 -6.14 21.73 10.56
CA SER A 333 -5.89 20.46 11.24
C SER A 333 -4.56 20.46 12.03
N PRO A 334 -4.53 21.13 13.21
CA PRO A 334 -3.33 21.22 14.05
C PRO A 334 -2.73 19.86 14.43
N ASN A 335 -3.55 18.80 14.49
CA ASN A 335 -3.10 17.43 14.79
C ASN A 335 -2.30 16.77 13.67
N ILE A 336 -2.60 17.10 12.40
CA ILE A 336 -1.89 16.58 11.22
C ILE A 336 -0.61 17.39 11.03
N TYR A 337 -0.72 18.72 10.99
CA TYR A 337 0.41 19.65 10.99
C TYR A 337 1.44 19.32 12.09
N GLY A 338 0.98 19.19 13.34
CA GLY A 338 1.84 18.85 14.47
C GLY A 338 2.52 17.49 14.35
N TYR A 339 1.90 16.50 13.68
CA TYR A 339 2.54 15.21 13.41
C TYR A 339 3.60 15.31 12.32
N PHE A 340 3.36 16.06 11.24
CA PHE A 340 4.36 16.31 10.19
C PHE A 340 5.59 17.03 10.77
N LYS A 341 5.38 18.14 11.49
CA LYS A 341 6.44 18.92 12.16
C LYS A 341 7.23 18.09 13.19
N THR A 342 6.54 17.30 14.02
CA THR A 342 7.21 16.44 15.03
C THR A 342 8.08 15.36 14.39
N ASN A 343 7.69 14.83 13.22
CA ASN A 343 8.50 13.89 12.44
C ASN A 343 9.47 14.56 11.45
N LYS A 344 9.50 15.91 11.41
CA LYS A 344 10.32 16.73 10.50
C LYS A 344 10.07 16.45 9.01
N ILE A 345 8.85 16.05 8.66
CA ILE A 345 8.51 15.69 7.28
C ILE A 345 8.68 16.88 6.33
N ASP A 346 8.26 18.06 6.77
CA ASP A 346 8.51 19.34 6.11
C ASP A 346 10.00 19.60 5.89
N SER A 347 10.84 19.46 6.92
CA SER A 347 12.29 19.74 6.80
C SER A 347 13.01 18.75 5.88
N LEU A 348 12.58 17.49 5.86
CA LEU A 348 13.15 16.45 4.99
C LEU A 348 12.78 16.68 3.52
N ILE A 349 11.55 17.16 3.27
CA ILE A 349 11.08 17.53 1.94
C ILE A 349 11.77 18.79 1.45
N GLN A 350 11.98 19.79 2.32
CA GLN A 350 12.74 21.00 1.99
C GLN A 350 14.15 20.67 1.47
N LEU A 351 14.89 19.77 2.15
CA LEU A 351 16.19 19.30 1.65
C LEU A 351 16.09 18.61 0.28
N THR A 352 14.98 17.92 0.02
CA THR A 352 14.75 17.22 -1.24
C THR A 352 14.43 18.20 -2.37
N ASN A 353 13.67 19.26 -2.09
CA ASN A 353 13.33 20.30 -3.05
C ASN A 353 14.55 21.17 -3.38
N LEU A 354 15.39 21.51 -2.39
CA LEU A 354 16.70 22.15 -2.64
C LEU A 354 17.59 21.32 -3.57
N LEU A 355 17.59 19.99 -3.43
CA LEU A 355 18.34 19.08 -4.30
C LEU A 355 17.76 18.97 -5.73
N LYS A 356 16.48 19.27 -5.94
CA LYS A 356 15.86 19.38 -7.26
C LYS A 356 16.18 20.74 -7.91
N ASN A 357 16.06 21.83 -7.14
CA ASN A 357 16.33 23.21 -7.57
C ASN A 357 17.84 23.54 -7.59
N TRP A 358 18.65 22.55 -7.95
CA TRP A 358 20.12 22.59 -7.97
C TRP A 358 20.70 23.82 -8.69
N TYR A 359 20.01 24.31 -9.73
CA TYR A 359 20.50 25.41 -10.56
C TYR A 359 20.54 26.76 -9.84
N SER A 360 19.59 27.06 -8.95
CA SER A 360 19.61 28.24 -8.09
C SER A 360 20.71 28.13 -7.03
N ASP A 361 20.82 26.95 -6.42
CA ASP A 361 21.49 26.78 -5.13
C ASP A 361 22.86 26.07 -5.16
N LYS A 362 23.57 26.06 -6.30
CA LYS A 362 24.84 25.31 -6.47
C LYS A 362 25.86 25.42 -5.32
N GLU A 363 25.86 26.52 -4.58
CA GLU A 363 26.75 26.78 -3.44
C GLU A 363 26.47 25.95 -2.19
N ILE A 364 25.23 25.46 -1.98
CA ILE A 364 24.85 24.72 -0.76
C ILE A 364 25.38 23.28 -0.74
N PHE A 365 25.81 22.77 -1.89
CA PHE A 365 26.15 21.37 -2.07
C PHE A 365 27.60 21.05 -1.74
N ASN A 366 27.85 19.78 -1.40
CA ASN A 366 29.20 19.28 -1.18
C ASN A 366 30.01 19.37 -2.48
N LYS A 367 31.14 20.08 -2.44
CA LYS A 367 32.01 20.35 -3.60
C LYS A 367 32.60 19.09 -4.24
N GLU A 368 32.87 18.05 -3.45
CA GLU A 368 33.40 16.78 -3.95
C GLU A 368 32.31 16.02 -4.72
N THR A 369 31.09 15.96 -4.16
CA THR A 369 29.91 15.41 -4.84
C THR A 369 29.59 16.15 -6.11
N LEU A 370 29.55 17.49 -6.07
CA LEU A 370 29.36 18.32 -7.26
C LEU A 370 30.36 17.98 -8.36
N LYS A 371 31.66 17.89 -8.02
CA LYS A 371 32.70 17.51 -8.98
C LYS A 371 32.38 16.17 -9.65
N TYR A 372 32.04 15.11 -8.90
CA TYR A 372 31.71 13.81 -9.48
C TYR A 372 30.46 13.87 -10.38
N LEU A 373 29.44 14.65 -10.01
CA LEU A 373 28.21 14.78 -10.81
C LEU A 373 28.45 15.56 -12.11
N GLU A 374 29.22 16.66 -12.08
CA GLU A 374 29.58 17.44 -13.27
C GLU A 374 30.54 16.66 -14.20
N GLU A 375 31.47 15.88 -13.64
CA GLU A 375 32.34 15.00 -14.43
C GLU A 375 31.54 13.89 -15.12
N ALA A 376 30.64 13.21 -14.40
CA ALA A 376 29.72 12.22 -14.98
C ALA A 376 28.82 12.82 -16.08
N GLN A 377 28.26 14.00 -15.84
CA GLN A 377 27.48 14.76 -16.83
C GLN A 377 28.31 15.07 -18.09
N SER A 378 29.58 15.44 -17.95
CA SER A 378 30.46 15.73 -19.09
C SER A 378 30.82 14.48 -19.91
N ASN A 379 30.80 13.31 -19.29
CA ASN A 379 31.15 12.01 -19.88
C ASN A 379 29.97 11.33 -20.61
N LEU A 380 28.80 11.97 -20.66
CA LEU A 380 27.66 11.51 -21.45
C LEU A 380 27.97 11.54 -22.95
N ILE A 381 27.24 10.74 -23.73
CA ILE A 381 27.37 10.74 -25.20
C ILE A 381 26.76 11.98 -25.87
N ASP A 382 25.77 12.61 -25.24
CA ASP A 382 25.05 13.81 -25.69
C ASP A 382 24.90 14.87 -24.58
N PRO A 383 25.99 15.37 -23.97
CA PRO A 383 25.93 16.30 -22.84
C PRO A 383 25.36 17.68 -23.20
N ARG A 384 25.05 17.91 -24.48
CA ARG A 384 24.40 19.11 -25.04
C ARG A 384 23.12 18.76 -25.82
N GLY A 385 22.63 17.52 -25.72
CA GLY A 385 21.46 17.01 -26.43
C GLY A 385 21.65 16.72 -27.92
N GLY A 386 20.52 16.49 -28.59
CA GLY A 386 20.44 16.21 -30.03
C GLY A 386 20.50 14.73 -30.43
N LEU A 387 20.58 13.80 -29.46
CA LEU A 387 20.43 12.35 -29.70
C LEU A 387 19.15 11.74 -29.11
N PHE A 388 18.61 12.32 -28.04
CA PHE A 388 17.52 11.77 -27.23
C PHE A 388 16.50 12.86 -26.88
N CYS A 389 15.34 12.45 -26.34
CA CYS A 389 14.21 13.33 -26.04
C CYS A 389 14.61 14.44 -25.05
N ASP A 390 15.06 14.07 -23.84
CA ASP A 390 15.62 14.99 -22.86
C ASP A 390 17.15 14.87 -22.75
N VAL A 391 17.79 16.02 -22.51
CA VAL A 391 19.20 16.08 -22.07
C VAL A 391 19.22 15.83 -20.56
N PRO A 392 19.95 14.83 -20.04
CA PRO A 392 20.00 14.58 -18.61
C PRO A 392 20.55 15.82 -17.91
N MET A 393 19.83 16.32 -16.91
CA MET A 393 20.27 17.43 -16.06
C MET A 393 20.83 16.91 -14.74
N LEU A 394 21.59 17.74 -14.02
CA LEU A 394 22.31 17.31 -12.80
C LEU A 394 21.38 16.74 -11.71
N HIS A 395 20.15 17.26 -11.61
CA HIS A 395 19.16 16.80 -10.64
C HIS A 395 18.72 15.34 -10.86
N LEU A 396 18.86 14.78 -12.07
CA LEU A 396 18.60 13.35 -12.32
C LEU A 396 19.62 12.45 -11.63
N TRP A 397 20.90 12.82 -11.67
CA TRP A 397 21.97 12.08 -10.98
C TRP A 397 21.84 12.22 -9.46
N VAL A 398 21.39 13.38 -8.98
CA VAL A 398 21.02 13.60 -7.58
C VAL A 398 19.84 12.71 -7.17
N ASN A 399 18.77 12.66 -7.97
CA ASN A 399 17.63 11.76 -7.74
C ASN A 399 18.06 10.28 -7.72
N LEU A 400 18.93 9.85 -8.65
CA LEU A 400 19.51 8.50 -8.63
C LEU A 400 20.26 8.22 -7.33
N LEU A 401 21.08 9.15 -6.83
CA LEU A 401 21.85 8.98 -5.60
C LEU A 401 20.95 8.96 -4.35
N ILE A 402 19.96 9.86 -4.28
CA ILE A 402 18.93 9.86 -3.23
C ILE A 402 18.19 8.52 -3.22
N ASN A 403 17.79 8.02 -4.39
CA ASN A 403 16.99 6.79 -4.50
C ASN A 403 17.83 5.52 -4.30
N GLN A 404 19.10 5.52 -4.70
CA GLN A 404 20.04 4.44 -4.44
C GLN A 404 20.18 4.17 -2.93
N LEU A 405 20.36 5.24 -2.15
CA LEU A 405 20.51 5.18 -0.69
C LEU A 405 19.18 5.08 0.05
N GLY A 406 18.18 5.83 -0.41
CA GLY A 406 16.88 6.01 0.23
C GLY A 406 15.87 4.90 -0.04
N ALA A 407 16.07 4.13 -1.12
CA ALA A 407 15.25 2.97 -1.48
C ALA A 407 13.73 3.31 -1.55
N PRO A 408 13.31 4.16 -2.52
CA PRO A 408 11.91 4.50 -2.76
C PRO A 408 11.10 3.27 -3.16
N TYR A 409 9.78 3.41 -3.18
CA TYR A 409 8.84 2.43 -3.72
C TYR A 409 8.14 3.01 -4.95
N HIS A 410 8.55 2.61 -6.15
CA HIS A 410 7.91 3.03 -7.40
C HIS A 410 6.65 2.21 -7.67
N LEU A 411 5.60 2.83 -8.20
CA LEU A 411 4.35 2.14 -8.55
C LEU A 411 4.46 1.47 -9.93
N ASN A 412 4.18 0.16 -9.99
CA ASN A 412 3.79 -0.43 -11.27
C ASN A 412 2.31 -0.13 -11.55
N LEU A 413 2.05 0.93 -12.31
CA LEU A 413 0.70 1.36 -12.67
C LEU A 413 -0.06 0.30 -13.51
N LYS A 414 0.63 -0.55 -14.29
CA LYS A 414 0.02 -1.67 -15.06
C LYS A 414 -0.52 -2.79 -14.16
N LYS A 415 -0.05 -2.88 -12.92
CA LYS A 415 -0.53 -3.85 -11.91
C LYS A 415 -1.22 -3.18 -10.72
N HIS A 416 -1.24 -1.86 -10.65
CA HIS A 416 -2.10 -1.12 -9.74
C HIS A 416 -3.56 -1.45 -10.04
N LYS A 417 -4.34 -1.76 -9.00
CA LYS A 417 -5.80 -1.91 -9.13
C LYS A 417 -6.51 -1.10 -8.07
N ARG A 418 -7.61 -0.46 -8.49
CA ARG A 418 -8.42 0.36 -7.60
C ARG A 418 -9.90 0.24 -7.96
N PHE A 419 -10.73 0.23 -6.93
CA PHE A 419 -12.18 0.10 -7.08
C PHE A 419 -12.90 0.69 -5.87
N ARG A 420 -14.21 0.79 -5.98
CA ARG A 420 -15.10 1.12 -4.85
C ARG A 420 -16.09 0.00 -4.61
N TYR A 421 -16.53 -0.15 -3.37
CA TYR A 421 -17.62 -1.06 -3.03
C TYR A 421 -18.42 -0.51 -1.83
N THR A 422 -19.69 -0.89 -1.70
CA THR A 422 -20.46 -0.54 -0.50
C THR A 422 -20.10 -1.50 0.64
N GLY A 423 -19.63 -0.94 1.76
CA GLY A 423 -19.45 -1.68 3.01
C GLY A 423 -20.81 -1.99 3.67
N ASN A 424 -20.95 -1.69 4.96
CA ASN A 424 -22.26 -1.81 5.62
C ASN A 424 -23.14 -0.57 5.34
N GLU A 425 -22.58 0.63 5.43
CA GLU A 425 -23.35 1.90 5.36
C GLU A 425 -22.67 2.98 4.49
N ARG A 426 -21.38 2.82 4.18
CA ARG A 426 -20.54 3.79 3.47
C ARG A 426 -19.90 3.14 2.24
N GLU A 427 -19.66 3.93 1.21
CA GLU A 427 -18.76 3.54 0.13
C GLU A 427 -17.32 3.45 0.65
N MET A 428 -16.61 2.42 0.20
CA MET A 428 -15.25 2.07 0.57
C MET A 428 -14.35 2.21 -0.65
N PHE A 429 -13.20 2.84 -0.49
CA PHE A 429 -12.24 3.18 -1.55
C PHE A 429 -11.01 2.30 -1.39
N VAL A 430 -10.81 1.36 -2.33
CA VAL A 430 -9.69 0.40 -2.32
C VAL A 430 -8.66 0.77 -3.38
N ASP A 431 -7.39 0.79 -2.99
CA ASP A 431 -6.23 0.73 -3.88
C ASP A 431 -5.35 -0.48 -3.52
N ILE A 432 -4.73 -1.08 -4.53
CA ILE A 432 -3.82 -2.23 -4.43
C ILE A 432 -2.52 -1.83 -5.15
N TYR A 433 -1.65 -1.13 -4.41
CA TYR A 433 -0.37 -0.62 -4.90
C TYR A 433 0.62 -1.76 -5.09
N THR A 434 1.00 -2.02 -6.34
CA THR A 434 2.13 -2.91 -6.66
C THR A 434 3.40 -2.07 -6.64
N LEU A 435 4.22 -2.24 -5.61
CA LEU A 435 5.35 -1.38 -5.32
C LEU A 435 6.67 -2.12 -5.54
N ASP A 436 7.55 -1.52 -6.34
CA ASP A 436 8.88 -2.04 -6.67
C ASP A 436 9.95 -1.04 -6.26
N LYS A 437 10.86 -1.46 -5.38
CA LYS A 437 12.02 -0.66 -5.00
C LYS A 437 13.08 -0.56 -6.08
N CYS A 438 12.95 -1.32 -7.16
CA CYS A 438 13.90 -1.39 -8.26
C CYS A 438 15.34 -1.64 -7.77
N ARG A 439 15.52 -2.44 -6.71
CA ARG A 439 16.85 -2.70 -6.12
C ARG A 439 17.82 -3.32 -7.13
N TYR A 440 17.31 -4.15 -8.04
CA TYR A 440 18.07 -4.66 -9.18
C TYR A 440 18.65 -3.58 -10.12
N PHE A 441 18.10 -2.36 -10.12
CA PHE A 441 18.66 -1.21 -10.81
C PHE A 441 19.58 -0.41 -9.87
N TYR A 442 19.09 -0.01 -8.70
CA TYR A 442 19.84 0.84 -7.77
C TYR A 442 21.11 0.20 -7.19
N ASP A 443 21.09 -1.11 -6.91
CA ASP A 443 22.27 -1.86 -6.43
C ASP A 443 23.22 -2.28 -7.57
N TRP A 444 22.81 -2.07 -8.83
CA TRP A 444 23.67 -2.24 -10.02
C TRP A 444 24.42 -0.94 -10.39
N LEU A 445 23.90 0.22 -9.98
CA LEU A 445 24.58 1.50 -10.15
C LEU A 445 25.93 1.54 -9.39
N PRO A 446 26.95 2.23 -9.92
CA PRO A 446 28.21 2.46 -9.20
C PRO A 446 27.99 3.34 -7.95
N SER A 447 28.99 3.40 -7.09
CA SER A 447 29.11 4.48 -6.10
C SER A 447 29.37 5.82 -6.79
N LEU A 448 28.94 6.93 -6.18
CA LEU A 448 29.14 8.30 -6.65
C LEU A 448 30.56 8.59 -7.17
N SER A 449 31.59 8.19 -6.40
CA SER A 449 33.01 8.39 -6.73
C SER A 449 33.52 7.57 -7.92
N SER A 450 32.71 6.67 -8.47
CA SER A 450 32.98 5.86 -9.67
C SER A 450 31.90 6.02 -10.74
N LEU A 451 30.98 6.98 -10.55
CA LEU A 451 29.98 7.35 -11.54
C LEU A 451 30.62 7.95 -12.81
N PRO A 452 31.65 8.83 -12.74
CA PRO A 452 32.27 9.41 -13.94
C PRO A 452 32.86 8.39 -14.90
N GLU A 453 33.54 7.36 -14.38
CA GLU A 453 34.15 6.27 -15.16
C GLU A 453 33.16 5.17 -15.57
N ASN A 454 31.93 5.21 -15.05
CA ASN A 454 30.82 4.35 -15.45
C ASN A 454 29.94 4.98 -16.54
N MET A 455 29.92 6.32 -16.58
CA MET A 455 29.85 7.06 -17.86
C MET A 455 31.14 6.77 -18.66
N LEU A 456 31.36 7.40 -19.82
CA LEU A 456 32.26 6.91 -20.89
C LEU A 456 31.83 5.56 -21.51
N ASP A 457 31.43 4.56 -20.71
CA ASP A 457 30.81 3.31 -21.19
C ASP A 457 29.38 3.57 -21.65
N ILE A 458 29.25 3.89 -22.94
CA ILE A 458 27.98 4.25 -23.61
C ILE A 458 26.87 3.23 -23.33
N ALA A 459 27.18 1.93 -23.26
CA ALA A 459 26.17 0.91 -23.03
C ALA A 459 25.59 0.97 -21.61
N LYS A 460 26.43 1.26 -20.62
CA LYS A 460 25.96 1.52 -19.25
C LYS A 460 25.18 2.82 -19.15
N GLN A 461 25.65 3.91 -19.78
CA GLN A 461 24.91 5.18 -19.85
C GLN A 461 23.48 4.97 -20.38
N LEU A 462 23.34 4.25 -21.49
CA LEU A 462 22.05 3.97 -22.09
C LEU A 462 21.19 3.10 -21.17
N LEU A 463 21.71 2.02 -20.59
CA LEU A 463 20.93 1.24 -19.61
C LEU A 463 20.46 2.09 -18.43
N ILE A 464 21.32 2.94 -17.86
CA ILE A 464 20.94 3.81 -16.74
C ILE A 464 19.79 4.74 -17.16
N ARG A 465 19.88 5.36 -18.35
CA ARG A 465 18.82 6.24 -18.87
C ARG A 465 17.54 5.49 -19.27
N ILE A 466 17.63 4.28 -19.82
CA ILE A 466 16.46 3.43 -20.09
C ILE A 466 15.71 3.11 -18.79
N ASN A 467 16.43 2.76 -17.71
CA ASN A 467 15.80 2.47 -16.43
C ASN A 467 15.15 3.73 -15.82
N ILE A 468 15.81 4.90 -15.90
CA ILE A 468 15.21 6.20 -15.52
C ILE A 468 13.93 6.45 -16.33
N ASP A 469 13.99 6.32 -17.65
CA ASP A 469 12.88 6.59 -18.57
C ASP A 469 11.68 5.65 -18.32
N ILE A 470 11.94 4.35 -18.08
CA ILE A 470 10.90 3.40 -17.68
C ILE A 470 10.25 3.82 -16.35
N ILE A 471 11.04 4.09 -15.30
CA ILE A 471 10.50 4.51 -13.99
C ILE A 471 9.66 5.79 -14.17
N ARG A 472 10.23 6.81 -14.84
CA ARG A 472 9.55 8.06 -15.15
C ARG A 472 8.21 7.83 -15.84
N LYS A 473 8.18 7.02 -16.90
CA LYS A 473 6.97 6.73 -17.69
C LYS A 473 5.94 5.88 -16.96
N THR A 474 6.31 5.18 -15.89
CA THR A 474 5.33 4.52 -15.02
C THR A 474 4.59 5.48 -14.07
N THR A 475 5.12 6.70 -13.87
CA THR A 475 4.55 7.75 -13.01
C THR A 475 4.22 9.06 -13.75
N GLN A 476 4.44 9.10 -15.07
CA GLN A 476 4.11 10.22 -15.94
C GLN A 476 2.59 10.37 -16.12
N ASN A 477 2.14 11.53 -16.63
CA ASN A 477 0.79 12.08 -16.46
C ASN A 477 0.50 12.52 -15.01
N TYR A 478 1.45 13.26 -14.42
CA TYR A 478 1.30 13.99 -13.15
C TYR A 478 0.94 13.14 -11.92
N LEU A 479 1.32 11.86 -11.91
CA LEU A 479 1.12 10.96 -10.78
C LEU A 479 2.14 11.16 -9.66
N ILE A 480 3.41 11.43 -10.03
CA ILE A 480 4.49 12.02 -9.21
C ILE A 480 5.42 12.75 -10.18
N ASP A 481 5.14 14.03 -10.48
CA ASP A 481 5.86 14.73 -11.56
C ASP A 481 7.33 15.02 -11.20
N GLU A 482 7.68 15.05 -9.93
CA GLU A 482 9.04 15.35 -9.47
C GLU A 482 9.97 14.12 -9.53
N SER A 483 9.42 12.91 -9.71
CA SER A 483 10.22 11.69 -9.88
C SER A 483 10.81 11.66 -11.29
N TYR A 484 12.13 11.81 -11.39
CA TYR A 484 12.90 11.82 -12.63
C TYR A 484 12.36 12.79 -13.71
N GLN A 485 11.91 13.97 -13.29
CA GLN A 485 11.49 15.05 -14.19
C GLN A 485 12.58 15.36 -15.22
N TYR A 486 12.22 15.52 -16.50
CA TYR A 486 13.16 15.64 -17.63
C TYR A 486 14.10 14.43 -17.84
N GLY A 487 13.67 13.23 -17.44
CA GLY A 487 14.40 11.97 -17.59
C GLY A 487 14.07 11.15 -18.84
N ASN A 488 13.30 11.67 -19.81
CA ASN A 488 12.86 10.88 -20.96
C ASN A 488 14.02 10.62 -21.93
N LEU A 489 14.32 9.36 -22.22
CA LEU A 489 15.28 8.98 -23.25
C LEU A 489 14.62 9.00 -24.64
N LEU A 490 13.43 8.41 -24.74
CA LEU A 490 12.62 8.37 -25.97
C LEU A 490 11.37 9.24 -25.84
N CYS A 491 10.89 9.86 -26.92
CA CYS A 491 9.60 10.53 -26.89
C CYS A 491 8.46 9.53 -27.16
N TYR A 492 7.28 9.70 -26.54
CA TYR A 492 6.13 8.79 -26.73
C TYR A 492 5.64 8.72 -28.19
N ASN A 493 5.82 9.81 -28.93
CA ASN A 493 5.33 9.97 -30.30
C ASN A 493 6.44 9.84 -31.36
N ASP A 494 7.62 9.34 -30.99
CA ASP A 494 8.70 9.07 -31.96
C ASP A 494 8.29 7.95 -32.93
N ASP A 495 8.60 8.13 -34.21
CA ASP A 495 8.32 7.15 -35.26
C ASP A 495 8.95 5.78 -34.93
N GLY A 496 8.11 4.78 -34.66
CA GLY A 496 8.52 3.42 -34.30
C GLY A 496 8.50 3.09 -32.80
N VAL A 497 8.18 4.04 -31.91
CA VAL A 497 8.13 3.84 -30.44
C VAL A 497 6.75 3.33 -29.97
N HIS A 498 6.04 2.58 -30.82
CA HIS A 498 4.68 2.07 -30.56
C HIS A 498 4.55 1.06 -29.41
N PHE A 499 5.66 0.68 -28.77
CA PHE A 499 5.67 -0.20 -27.60
C PHE A 499 5.57 0.53 -26.26
N LEU A 500 5.70 1.86 -26.24
CA LEU A 500 5.49 2.67 -25.05
C LEU A 500 4.00 2.96 -24.87
N GLU A 501 3.37 2.16 -24.02
CA GLU A 501 2.01 2.39 -23.55
C GLU A 501 1.96 3.66 -22.69
N GLN A 502 1.11 4.62 -23.06
CA GLN A 502 0.73 5.72 -22.16
C GLN A 502 -0.15 5.16 -21.05
N LEU A 503 0.26 5.36 -19.81
CA LEU A 503 -0.45 4.85 -18.64
C LEU A 503 -1.23 5.96 -17.96
N TYR A 504 -2.43 5.63 -17.52
CA TYR A 504 -3.33 6.54 -16.83
C TYR A 504 -3.81 5.89 -15.54
N LEU A 505 -4.03 6.70 -14.51
CA LEU A 505 -4.68 6.21 -13.31
C LEU A 505 -6.15 5.92 -13.62
N GLU A 506 -6.56 4.65 -13.68
CA GLU A 506 -7.96 4.30 -13.94
C GLU A 506 -8.92 4.94 -12.91
N GLU A 507 -10.12 5.32 -13.34
CA GLU A 507 -11.21 5.60 -12.41
C GLU A 507 -11.57 4.37 -11.56
N ARG A 508 -12.02 4.60 -10.31
CA ARG A 508 -12.43 3.51 -9.42
C ARG A 508 -13.76 2.92 -9.85
N LYS A 509 -13.67 1.84 -10.63
CA LYS A 509 -14.78 0.94 -11.00
C LYS A 509 -15.56 0.52 -9.75
N VAL A 510 -16.90 0.56 -9.80
CA VAL A 510 -17.75 0.20 -8.66
C VAL A 510 -18.07 -1.29 -8.70
N ILE A 511 -17.61 -2.05 -7.72
CA ILE A 511 -18.06 -3.42 -7.51
C ILE A 511 -19.49 -3.36 -6.96
N LYS A 512 -20.42 -3.96 -7.71
CA LYS A 512 -21.81 -4.19 -7.30
C LYS A 512 -22.08 -5.69 -7.36
N SER A 513 -22.85 -6.20 -6.42
CA SER A 513 -23.54 -7.48 -6.55
C SER A 513 -25.04 -7.23 -6.57
N ASP A 514 -25.82 -8.16 -7.11
CA ASP A 514 -27.26 -8.14 -6.88
C ASP A 514 -27.56 -8.22 -5.37
N PRO A 515 -28.60 -7.52 -4.89
CA PRO A 515 -28.97 -7.53 -3.47
C PRO A 515 -29.63 -8.86 -3.09
N TYR A 516 -28.82 -9.88 -2.81
CA TYR A 516 -29.30 -11.13 -2.22
C TYR A 516 -29.27 -11.04 -0.69
N THR A 517 -30.45 -10.95 -0.07
CA THR A 517 -30.61 -11.00 1.38
C THR A 517 -30.50 -12.42 1.91
N THR A 518 -29.27 -12.85 2.22
CA THR A 518 -29.07 -14.02 3.09
C THR A 518 -29.70 -13.72 4.45
N ASP A 519 -30.58 -14.59 4.97
CA ASP A 519 -31.09 -14.42 6.34
C ASP A 519 -29.93 -14.62 7.31
N LYS A 520 -29.51 -13.55 8.00
CA LYS A 520 -28.41 -13.54 9.00
C LYS A 520 -28.51 -14.70 10.01
N PHE A 521 -29.71 -15.21 10.26
CA PHE A 521 -29.90 -16.39 11.10
C PHE A 521 -29.31 -17.67 10.50
N ILE A 522 -29.54 -17.93 9.21
CA ILE A 522 -28.97 -19.10 8.52
C ILE A 522 -27.44 -18.95 8.45
N GLU A 523 -26.99 -17.77 8.07
CA GLU A 523 -25.58 -17.38 7.93
C GLU A 523 -24.77 -17.58 9.23
N MET A 524 -25.33 -17.17 10.38
CA MET A 524 -24.74 -17.41 11.70
C MET A 524 -24.52 -18.92 11.95
N PHE A 525 -25.52 -19.75 11.62
CA PHE A 525 -25.44 -21.21 11.80
C PHE A 525 -24.49 -21.88 10.80
N GLU A 526 -24.49 -21.47 9.53
CA GLU A 526 -23.50 -21.90 8.52
C GLU A 526 -22.07 -21.62 9.00
N THR A 527 -21.83 -20.40 9.49
CA THR A 527 -20.51 -19.96 9.97
C THR A 527 -20.09 -20.76 11.21
N ALA A 528 -20.97 -20.90 12.18
CA ALA A 528 -20.69 -21.64 13.42
C ALA A 528 -20.46 -23.15 13.16
N ASP A 529 -21.22 -23.77 12.25
CA ASP A 529 -21.04 -25.17 11.85
C ASP A 529 -19.71 -25.38 11.09
N PHE A 530 -19.41 -24.55 10.10
CA PHE A 530 -18.17 -24.62 9.32
C PHE A 530 -16.93 -24.54 10.23
N LEU A 531 -16.88 -23.55 11.12
CA LEU A 531 -15.76 -23.37 12.04
C LEU A 531 -15.68 -24.50 13.06
N ALA A 532 -16.81 -24.95 13.61
CA ALA A 532 -16.83 -26.09 14.53
C ALA A 532 -16.34 -27.39 13.88
N GLN A 533 -16.68 -27.63 12.61
CA GLN A 533 -16.11 -28.75 11.83
C GLN A 533 -14.60 -28.58 11.63
N LYS A 534 -14.12 -27.37 11.29
CA LYS A 534 -12.68 -27.11 11.12
C LYS A 534 -11.86 -27.32 12.41
N VAL A 535 -12.40 -26.91 13.57
CA VAL A 535 -11.83 -27.24 14.89
C VAL A 535 -11.80 -28.76 15.10
N ALA A 536 -12.85 -29.47 14.69
CA ALA A 536 -12.94 -30.92 14.76
C ALA A 536 -11.90 -31.63 13.88
N ASP A 537 -11.73 -31.19 12.63
CA ASP A 537 -10.73 -31.69 11.69
C ASP A 537 -9.30 -31.47 12.20
N ASN A 538 -8.99 -30.27 12.69
CA ASN A 538 -7.67 -29.91 13.22
C ASN A 538 -7.30 -30.74 14.46
N TYR A 539 -8.25 -30.90 15.38
CA TYR A 539 -8.06 -31.78 16.54
C TYR A 539 -7.86 -33.24 16.09
N PHE A 540 -8.71 -33.76 15.22
CA PHE A 540 -8.60 -35.15 14.74
C PHE A 540 -7.27 -35.43 14.02
N LYS A 541 -6.82 -34.54 13.13
CA LYS A 541 -5.50 -34.62 12.48
C LYS A 541 -4.36 -34.74 13.49
N SER A 542 -4.44 -34.00 14.59
CA SER A 542 -3.43 -34.00 15.67
C SER A 542 -3.37 -35.32 16.45
N PHE A 543 -4.42 -36.15 16.39
CA PHE A 543 -4.54 -37.44 17.08
C PHE A 543 -4.69 -38.64 16.12
N ALA A 544 -4.58 -38.45 14.81
CA ALA A 544 -4.87 -39.49 13.81
C ALA A 544 -3.98 -40.74 13.98
N SER A 545 -2.72 -40.57 14.42
CA SER A 545 -1.79 -41.67 14.74
C SER A 545 -2.15 -42.43 16.02
N PHE A 546 -2.95 -41.84 16.92
CA PHE A 546 -3.37 -42.44 18.19
C PHE A 546 -4.76 -43.07 18.11
N ILE A 547 -5.65 -42.49 17.30
CA ILE A 547 -7.06 -42.90 17.16
C ILE A 547 -7.23 -44.24 16.44
N GLN A 548 -6.23 -44.70 15.67
CA GLN A 548 -6.28 -45.98 14.96
C GLN A 548 -6.46 -47.20 15.90
N PHE A 549 -6.25 -47.05 17.22
CA PHE A 549 -6.28 -48.17 18.16
C PHE A 549 -7.60 -48.41 18.90
N HIS A 550 -8.36 -47.38 19.30
CA HIS A 550 -9.53 -47.51 20.18
C HIS A 550 -10.65 -46.51 19.87
N MET A 551 -11.88 -46.99 19.63
CA MET A 551 -13.12 -46.42 20.21
C MET A 551 -14.38 -47.25 19.89
N THR A 552 -15.27 -47.37 20.88
CA THR A 552 -16.65 -47.86 20.75
C THR A 552 -17.66 -46.72 20.95
N TYR A 553 -18.86 -46.88 20.39
CA TYR A 553 -19.77 -45.77 20.08
C TYR A 553 -20.82 -45.46 21.17
N THR A 554 -20.63 -44.37 21.90
CA THR A 554 -21.73 -43.56 22.48
C THR A 554 -21.32 -42.09 22.50
N ALA A 555 -22.25 -41.17 22.22
CA ALA A 555 -21.95 -39.75 21.98
C ALA A 555 -22.87 -38.82 22.78
N HIS A 556 -22.32 -38.18 23.82
CA HIS A 556 -22.94 -37.06 24.52
C HIS A 556 -21.91 -35.92 24.59
N ALA A 557 -22.33 -34.71 24.19
CA ALA A 557 -21.49 -33.53 24.35
C ALA A 557 -21.51 -33.10 25.83
N PHE A 558 -20.34 -32.98 26.43
CA PHE A 558 -20.15 -32.56 27.83
C PHE A 558 -20.45 -31.07 28.03
N VAL A 559 -20.47 -30.29 26.96
CA VAL A 559 -20.59 -28.83 27.00
C VAL A 559 -21.74 -28.36 26.12
N SER A 560 -22.51 -27.38 26.60
CA SER A 560 -23.61 -26.75 25.86
C SER A 560 -23.54 -25.23 25.91
N LEU A 561 -24.18 -24.57 24.94
CA LEU A 561 -24.31 -23.12 24.90
C LEU A 561 -25.72 -22.70 25.33
N LYS A 562 -25.83 -22.08 26.51
CA LYS A 562 -27.10 -21.57 27.05
C LYS A 562 -27.32 -20.13 26.63
N ILE A 563 -28.42 -19.87 25.93
CA ILE A 563 -28.72 -18.52 25.43
C ILE A 563 -29.48 -17.74 26.51
N LYS A 564 -28.82 -16.78 27.15
CA LYS A 564 -29.42 -15.88 28.15
C LYS A 564 -30.34 -14.86 27.48
N LYS A 565 -29.77 -14.04 26.59
CA LYS A 565 -30.46 -12.99 25.82
C LYS A 565 -30.41 -13.30 24.33
N ILE A 566 -31.56 -13.17 23.69
CA ILE A 566 -31.72 -13.23 22.23
C ILE A 566 -31.86 -11.77 21.76
N PRO A 567 -31.11 -11.33 20.72
CA PRO A 567 -31.24 -9.98 20.17
C PRO A 567 -32.58 -9.77 19.48
N GLU A 568 -32.95 -8.50 19.26
CA GLU A 568 -34.28 -8.12 18.79
C GLU A 568 -34.59 -8.68 17.39
N ASP A 569 -33.60 -8.59 16.48
CA ASP A 569 -33.61 -9.17 15.12
C ASP A 569 -33.85 -10.70 15.09
N PHE A 570 -33.67 -11.36 16.24
CA PHE A 570 -33.78 -12.80 16.42
C PHE A 570 -34.87 -13.23 17.40
N LYS A 571 -35.77 -12.34 17.83
CA LYS A 571 -36.85 -12.59 18.82
C LYS A 571 -37.67 -13.87 18.62
N VAL A 572 -37.76 -14.38 17.39
CA VAL A 572 -38.44 -15.64 17.01
C VAL A 572 -37.50 -16.84 16.84
N PHE A 573 -36.33 -16.85 17.52
CA PHE A 573 -35.24 -17.84 17.40
C PHE A 573 -35.73 -19.29 17.24
N GLY A 574 -36.50 -19.83 18.18
CA GLY A 574 -36.96 -21.22 18.14
C GLY A 574 -37.91 -21.54 16.97
N LYS A 575 -38.64 -20.53 16.45
CA LYS A 575 -39.44 -20.67 15.22
C LYS A 575 -38.55 -20.64 13.98
N LYS A 576 -37.57 -19.73 13.90
CA LYS A 576 -36.58 -19.68 12.80
C LYS A 576 -35.75 -20.97 12.74
N PHE A 577 -35.32 -21.50 13.89
CA PHE A 577 -34.53 -22.74 14.02
C PHE A 577 -35.25 -23.93 13.37
N LYS A 578 -36.56 -24.10 13.66
CA LYS A 578 -37.39 -25.12 13.03
C LYS A 578 -37.72 -24.81 11.57
N LYS A 579 -38.08 -23.56 11.25
CA LYS A 579 -38.45 -23.12 9.88
C LYS A 579 -37.33 -23.40 8.87
N TYR A 580 -36.08 -23.15 9.24
CA TYR A 580 -34.94 -23.33 8.34
C TYR A 580 -34.30 -24.71 8.39
N ASP A 581 -34.84 -25.60 9.22
CA ASP A 581 -34.39 -26.98 9.41
C ASP A 581 -32.93 -27.07 9.89
N ILE A 582 -32.59 -26.23 10.87
CA ILE A 582 -31.20 -26.07 11.34
C ILE A 582 -30.63 -27.36 11.92
N GLU A 583 -31.44 -28.23 12.55
CA GLU A 583 -30.96 -29.50 13.15
C GLU A 583 -30.54 -30.57 12.13
N ASN A 584 -31.15 -30.58 10.94
CA ASN A 584 -30.80 -31.54 9.90
C ASN A 584 -29.75 -30.99 8.91
N LYS A 585 -29.71 -29.67 8.70
CA LYS A 585 -28.74 -29.03 7.79
C LYS A 585 -27.39 -28.73 8.43
N TYR A 586 -27.39 -28.39 9.71
CA TYR A 586 -26.22 -28.02 10.49
C TYR A 586 -26.21 -28.86 11.77
N ASN A 587 -25.05 -29.11 12.36
CA ASN A 587 -24.95 -30.13 13.41
C ASN A 587 -25.42 -29.63 14.80
N PHE A 588 -26.56 -28.93 14.87
CA PHE A 588 -27.05 -28.25 16.07
C PHE A 588 -28.33 -28.87 16.63
N ARG A 589 -28.44 -28.95 17.95
CA ARG A 589 -29.70 -29.30 18.65
C ARG A 589 -30.11 -28.20 19.61
N TYR A 590 -31.33 -27.70 19.47
CA TYR A 590 -31.86 -26.64 20.32
C TYR A 590 -33.00 -27.15 21.22
N TYR A 591 -32.77 -27.13 22.54
CA TYR A 591 -33.77 -27.41 23.54
C TYR A 591 -34.35 -26.09 24.06
N SER A 592 -35.61 -25.81 23.71
CA SER A 592 -36.32 -24.60 24.14
C SER A 592 -36.44 -24.50 25.66
N ASN A 593 -36.61 -25.63 26.34
CA ASN A 593 -36.62 -25.70 27.80
C ASN A 593 -35.19 -25.49 28.30
N GLY A 594 -34.95 -24.37 28.99
CA GLY A 594 -33.62 -23.93 29.42
C GLY A 594 -32.81 -23.16 28.36
N LYS A 595 -33.28 -23.08 27.10
CA LYS A 595 -32.59 -22.41 25.97
C LYS A 595 -31.16 -22.94 25.70
N HIS A 596 -30.96 -24.25 25.79
CA HIS A 596 -29.66 -24.88 25.53
C HIS A 596 -29.51 -25.24 24.05
N LEU A 597 -28.38 -24.84 23.47
CA LEU A 597 -27.91 -25.23 22.16
C LEU A 597 -26.73 -26.18 22.30
N TYR A 598 -26.82 -27.35 21.68
CA TYR A 598 -25.79 -28.37 21.63
C TYR A 598 -25.25 -28.49 20.20
N TYR A 599 -24.00 -28.92 20.08
CA TYR A 599 -23.37 -29.22 18.80
C TYR A 599 -23.00 -30.70 18.73
N ARG A 600 -23.15 -31.33 17.56
CA ARG A 600 -22.87 -32.75 17.32
C ARG A 600 -21.73 -32.88 16.31
N THR A 601 -20.51 -33.14 16.78
CA THR A 601 -19.36 -33.34 15.90
C THR A 601 -19.55 -34.50 14.93
N LYS A 602 -18.98 -34.38 13.72
CA LYS A 602 -18.84 -35.49 12.76
C LYS A 602 -17.99 -36.63 13.34
N TYR A 603 -16.96 -36.28 14.10
CA TYR A 603 -16.10 -37.23 14.83
C TYR A 603 -16.67 -37.51 16.21
N VAL A 604 -17.03 -38.77 16.47
CA VAL A 604 -17.40 -39.23 17.82
C VAL A 604 -16.11 -39.56 18.57
N LEU A 605 -15.60 -38.59 19.33
CA LEU A 605 -14.47 -38.73 20.24
C LEU A 605 -15.01 -38.84 21.67
N ASN A 606 -14.93 -40.03 22.26
CA ASN A 606 -15.50 -40.26 23.59
C ASN A 606 -14.62 -39.59 24.67
N GLY A 607 -15.24 -38.88 25.62
CA GLY A 607 -14.58 -38.39 26.84
C GLY A 607 -13.71 -37.11 26.78
N SER A 608 -13.57 -36.42 25.64
CA SER A 608 -12.73 -35.21 25.57
C SER A 608 -13.50 -33.92 25.86
N HIS A 609 -13.79 -33.64 27.14
CA HIS A 609 -14.40 -32.37 27.57
C HIS A 609 -13.65 -31.14 27.03
N ARG A 610 -12.31 -31.20 26.95
CA ARG A 610 -11.47 -30.12 26.37
C ARG A 610 -11.78 -29.86 24.89
N PHE A 611 -12.11 -30.90 24.13
CA PHE A 611 -12.46 -30.81 22.71
C PHE A 611 -13.83 -30.15 22.52
N ASP A 612 -14.86 -30.64 23.23
CA ASP A 612 -16.19 -30.02 23.23
C ASP A 612 -16.13 -28.54 23.63
N LEU A 613 -15.34 -28.23 24.66
CA LEU A 613 -15.15 -26.86 25.14
C LEU A 613 -14.48 -25.95 24.10
N MET A 614 -13.57 -26.46 23.27
CA MET A 614 -12.98 -25.70 22.15
C MET A 614 -14.04 -25.37 21.10
N ILE A 615 -14.84 -26.35 20.69
CA ILE A 615 -15.92 -26.17 19.71
C ILE A 615 -16.98 -25.18 20.21
N ILE A 616 -17.47 -25.36 21.44
CA ILE A 616 -18.50 -24.47 22.01
C ILE A 616 -17.96 -23.04 22.20
N LYS A 617 -16.67 -22.85 22.49
CA LYS A 617 -16.04 -21.50 22.51
C LYS A 617 -15.98 -20.85 21.13
N THR A 618 -15.67 -21.61 20.08
CA THR A 618 -15.69 -21.10 18.70
C THR A 618 -17.12 -20.73 18.29
N ILE A 619 -18.11 -21.60 18.54
CA ILE A 619 -19.54 -21.33 18.27
C ILE A 619 -20.02 -20.08 19.03
N LYS A 620 -19.71 -19.97 20.33
CA LYS A 620 -20.02 -18.78 21.13
C LYS A 620 -19.45 -17.52 20.49
N SER A 621 -18.20 -17.57 20.05
CA SER A 621 -17.51 -16.41 19.46
C SER A 621 -18.15 -15.93 18.15
N VAL A 622 -18.85 -16.82 17.42
CA VAL A 622 -19.73 -16.43 16.30
C VAL A 622 -21.02 -15.79 16.82
N PHE A 623 -21.72 -16.43 17.76
CA PHE A 623 -23.01 -15.93 18.32
C PHE A 623 -22.88 -14.55 18.96
N ASP A 624 -21.77 -14.29 19.67
CA ASP A 624 -21.49 -13.00 20.32
C ASP A 624 -21.49 -11.83 19.31
N ARG A 625 -21.06 -12.06 18.05
CA ARG A 625 -21.03 -11.04 16.97
C ARG A 625 -22.42 -10.59 16.53
N TYR A 626 -23.39 -11.51 16.59
CA TYR A 626 -24.79 -11.22 16.30
C TYR A 626 -25.50 -10.64 17.54
N GLY A 627 -24.77 -10.32 18.62
CA GLY A 627 -25.27 -9.66 19.82
C GLY A 627 -25.93 -10.58 20.85
N PHE A 628 -25.80 -11.91 20.71
CA PHE A 628 -26.37 -12.86 21.66
C PHE A 628 -25.59 -12.82 22.98
N ASP A 629 -26.29 -12.88 24.12
CA ASP A 629 -25.68 -13.18 25.41
C ASP A 629 -25.77 -14.69 25.63
N CYS A 630 -24.62 -15.36 25.56
CA CYS A 630 -24.50 -16.80 25.71
C CYS A 630 -23.57 -17.17 26.88
N GLU A 631 -23.93 -18.23 27.58
CA GLU A 631 -23.16 -18.83 28.67
C GLU A 631 -22.78 -20.26 28.29
N ILE A 632 -21.51 -20.61 28.51
CA ILE A 632 -21.07 -21.99 28.36
C ILE A 632 -21.47 -22.73 29.63
N ILE A 633 -22.23 -23.82 29.46
CA ILE A 633 -22.65 -24.70 30.55
C ILE A 633 -22.02 -26.06 30.33
N ASP A 634 -21.10 -26.39 31.22
CA ASP A 634 -20.61 -27.75 31.39
C ASP A 634 -21.72 -28.60 32.02
N ARG A 635 -21.88 -29.83 31.54
CA ARG A 635 -22.73 -30.81 32.22
C ARG A 635 -22.01 -31.28 33.48
N PRO A 636 -22.69 -31.29 34.64
CA PRO A 636 -22.21 -32.05 35.78
C PRO A 636 -22.47 -33.54 35.49
N ASP A 637 -21.40 -34.24 35.10
CA ASP A 637 -21.33 -35.70 35.05
C ASP A 637 -20.56 -36.19 36.30
#